data_AF-A0A7V9K2T4-F1
#
_entry.id   AF-A0A7V9K2T4-F1
#
_cell.length_a   1.000
_cell.length_b   1.000
_cell.length_c   1.000
_cell.angle_alpha   90.00
_cell.angle_beta   90.00
_cell.angle_gamma   90.00
#
_symmetry.space_group_name_H-M   'P 1'
#
loop_
_entity.id
_entity.type
_entity.pdbx_description
1 polymer ?
#
loop_
_entity_poly.entity_id
_entity_poly.type
_entity_poly.pdbx_seq_one_letter_code
_entity_poly.pdbx_strand_id
1 'polypeptide(L)'
;MNDRRVLLGLIVALAFGLRLAGLGDRLSADEGYSWLVASAGSWDVFLDRLADFENTPPLFYALLAPLPLDDEAWLRLPSLIAGTAAVPVVYAIARPPLGTRAALLGALALAVAPYAVSFSNYSRGFMLATLACLLALWGAARIAEGRDGRGWWALCLAGGVVAVWSEYHAAGFLLVLALALFALTRRASALIVAAPILTLAPWLGQIVRGLDRVDETKASPTYPLDPSEAIVPLVFGEHGTASAAAGRWLQLLAVVAVLGAAGWALRRRAELAFRLVGGTALGVLLLHLLAAAVGPDVFAQRYLTVLIPLGAIALGAAVEAIPARRAALVGAAALVLLGAAVGIERTDREIEPDYEAAAQSVRAGPKQRPVLTNSAAFAFYARDLGAQVDRPFGLGPGREARCGCRGVAVVDDERVAGGVRPGAGARTDVGSLVVREAPPVSGAANVAGGQGDMNGLACALAAIAAGLGPAQPPAPGGTRDLEVTLQDDAQMLHGTYPQVEKAAKRIADLGADRVRLTAGWSALAPEPLSPQRPAFEATDSAQYPKDGWVRLDRAVKAARAAGLEVQIDAAFWAPRWAVQRGSGGDAPRERWNPNPAEFGQFVKAAAKRYDGGFPDPERKGQKLPSVRMWTTWNEPNHSSFLLPQWQKNRRGTWRPVSPHRYRWMHEAGYAALKGVDAENQVLVGGLSSRGANRPGERSNVPPLLFMREMACVDANLNPLRVRECRKFKPIQADGFSHHPYSFYTAPGVQSERPDEAGIGDLDRLDGLLASLTERGRIAQPLPLYLTEFGYETNPPDFDRGVSPEEQASYLSESAYLAYKQPNTRMFAQFLLQDLGPDTRYPVTSKKRWRDYQSGVYNEDGTPKPSADAFRHPFWVTSEERDGQKVAVIFGQVRPGEGAQEVDLQARGADGAWKAVGSLPVGAAAPPPGECATSATSFKTDARGYYLRVVPFDESLEYRPRWRLEGKEVYGLPMKPAAT
;
A
#
# COMPACT_ATOMS: atom_id res chain seq x y z
N MET A 1 -12.27 -44.19 -41.66
CA MET A 1 -12.62 -42.81 -42.08
C MET A 1 -11.39 -42.17 -42.71
N ASN A 2 -11.30 -42.10 -44.05
CA ASN A 2 -10.09 -41.62 -44.75
C ASN A 2 -10.15 -40.14 -45.19
N ASP A 3 -11.27 -39.45 -44.99
CA ASP A 3 -11.35 -38.03 -45.34
C ASP A 3 -10.82 -37.15 -44.20
N ARG A 4 -9.67 -36.51 -44.46
CA ARG A 4 -9.02 -35.54 -43.56
C ARG A 4 -9.93 -34.38 -43.17
N ARG A 5 -10.88 -33.98 -44.02
CA ARG A 5 -11.82 -32.90 -43.73
C ARG A 5 -12.83 -33.33 -42.67
N VAL A 6 -13.31 -34.57 -42.76
CA VAL A 6 -14.20 -35.16 -41.76
C VAL A 6 -13.49 -35.28 -40.42
N LEU A 7 -12.23 -35.77 -40.41
CA LEU A 7 -11.44 -35.86 -39.18
C LEU A 7 -11.19 -34.50 -38.54
N LEU A 8 -10.82 -33.49 -39.34
CA LEU A 8 -10.66 -32.13 -38.82
C LEU A 8 -12.00 -31.58 -38.29
N GLY A 9 -13.11 -31.80 -38.99
CA GLY A 9 -14.45 -31.41 -38.54
C GLY A 9 -14.82 -32.04 -37.19
N LEU A 10 -14.50 -33.31 -36.99
CA LEU A 10 -14.69 -33.98 -35.71
C LEU A 10 -13.80 -33.40 -34.60
N ILE A 11 -12.54 -33.07 -34.90
CA ILE A 11 -11.64 -32.42 -33.93
C ILE A 11 -12.15 -31.03 -33.55
N VAL A 12 -12.67 -30.26 -34.50
CA VAL A 12 -13.27 -28.94 -34.25
C VAL A 12 -14.55 -29.08 -33.43
N ALA A 13 -15.40 -30.08 -33.73
CA ALA A 13 -16.60 -30.36 -32.94
C ALA A 13 -16.25 -30.77 -31.49
N LEU A 14 -15.21 -31.60 -31.31
CA LEU A 14 -14.68 -31.93 -29.98
C LEU A 14 -14.15 -30.69 -29.26
N ALA A 15 -13.37 -29.85 -29.96
CA ALA A 15 -12.84 -28.61 -29.39
C ALA A 15 -13.95 -27.68 -28.91
N PHE A 16 -15.01 -27.52 -29.70
CA PHE A 16 -16.19 -26.74 -29.35
C PHE A 16 -16.91 -27.35 -28.15
N GLY A 17 -17.21 -28.65 -28.17
CA GLY A 17 -17.89 -29.35 -27.08
C GLY A 17 -17.15 -29.25 -25.73
N LEU A 18 -15.83 -29.41 -25.73
CA LEU A 18 -15.02 -29.25 -24.50
C LEU A 18 -15.01 -27.83 -23.96
N ARG A 19 -15.20 -26.81 -24.81
CA ARG A 19 -15.24 -25.39 -24.41
C ARG A 19 -16.63 -24.94 -23.97
N LEU A 20 -17.66 -25.71 -24.32
CA LEU A 20 -19.01 -25.54 -23.76
C LEU A 20 -19.08 -26.02 -22.30
N ALA A 21 -18.27 -27.02 -21.93
CA ALA A 21 -18.15 -27.49 -20.56
C ALA A 21 -17.48 -26.40 -19.71
N GLY A 22 -18.28 -25.72 -18.89
CA GLY A 22 -17.88 -24.57 -18.08
C GLY A 22 -18.25 -23.21 -18.66
N LEU A 23 -19.10 -23.17 -19.70
CA LEU A 23 -19.58 -21.90 -20.25
C LEU A 23 -20.52 -21.17 -19.28
N GLY A 24 -21.33 -21.92 -18.53
CA GLY A 24 -22.25 -21.42 -17.50
C GLY A 24 -21.70 -21.43 -16.08
N ASP A 25 -20.40 -21.67 -15.88
CA ASP A 25 -19.78 -21.50 -14.57
C ASP A 25 -19.92 -20.03 -14.13
N ARG A 26 -19.94 -19.76 -12.83
CA ARG A 26 -20.03 -18.39 -12.33
C ARG A 26 -18.82 -17.55 -12.78
N LEU A 27 -19.03 -16.25 -12.85
CA LEU A 27 -17.97 -15.32 -13.26
C LEU A 27 -16.88 -15.23 -12.19
N SER A 28 -15.63 -15.32 -12.63
CA SER A 28 -14.49 -14.91 -11.80
C SER A 28 -14.45 -13.39 -11.60
N ALA A 29 -13.67 -12.94 -10.62
CA ALA A 29 -13.49 -11.51 -10.32
C ALA A 29 -13.04 -10.70 -11.55
N ASP A 30 -12.09 -11.21 -12.33
CA ASP A 30 -11.56 -10.58 -13.55
C ASP A 30 -12.62 -10.51 -14.69
N GLU A 31 -13.53 -11.46 -14.77
CA GLU A 31 -14.60 -11.50 -15.79
C GLU A 31 -15.72 -10.50 -15.48
N GLY A 32 -15.98 -10.23 -14.19
CA GLY A 32 -16.91 -9.19 -13.77
C GLY A 32 -16.55 -7.81 -14.35
N TYR A 33 -15.26 -7.50 -14.49
CA TYR A 33 -14.81 -6.26 -15.12
C TYR A 33 -15.07 -6.22 -16.62
N SER A 34 -14.99 -7.35 -17.32
CA SER A 34 -15.37 -7.44 -18.74
C SER A 34 -16.83 -7.06 -18.95
N TRP A 35 -17.72 -7.56 -18.08
CA TRP A 35 -19.12 -7.14 -18.06
C TRP A 35 -19.27 -5.66 -17.70
N LEU A 36 -18.61 -5.19 -16.65
CA LEU A 36 -18.72 -3.81 -16.18
C LEU A 36 -18.37 -2.81 -17.28
N VAL A 37 -17.29 -3.04 -18.02
CA VAL A 37 -16.88 -2.15 -19.13
C VAL A 37 -17.83 -2.29 -20.33
N ALA A 38 -18.14 -3.52 -20.75
CA ALA A 38 -18.96 -3.75 -21.94
C ALA A 38 -20.42 -3.30 -21.78
N SER A 39 -20.94 -3.27 -20.55
CA SER A 39 -22.32 -2.86 -20.22
C SER A 39 -22.50 -1.34 -20.08
N ALA A 40 -21.56 -0.52 -20.56
CA ALA A 40 -21.54 0.93 -20.37
C ALA A 40 -22.74 1.70 -20.96
N GLY A 41 -23.45 1.14 -21.94
CA GLY A 41 -24.63 1.75 -22.58
C GLY A 41 -24.32 2.93 -23.52
N SER A 42 -23.19 3.61 -23.36
CA SER A 42 -22.70 4.66 -24.25
C SER A 42 -21.17 4.64 -24.39
N TRP A 43 -20.66 5.30 -25.43
CA TRP A 43 -19.23 5.25 -25.75
C TRP A 43 -18.35 6.05 -24.78
N ASP A 44 -18.84 7.18 -24.29
CA ASP A 44 -18.19 7.99 -23.24
C ASP A 44 -18.05 7.20 -21.94
N VAL A 45 -19.13 6.55 -21.48
CA VAL A 45 -19.10 5.70 -20.28
C VAL A 45 -18.22 4.47 -20.51
N PHE A 46 -18.18 3.92 -21.72
CA PHE A 46 -17.29 2.81 -22.06
C PHE A 46 -15.82 3.22 -21.89
N LEU A 47 -15.43 4.38 -22.43
CA LEU A 47 -14.07 4.90 -22.29
C LEU A 47 -13.72 5.22 -20.83
N ASP A 48 -14.65 5.77 -20.07
CA ASP A 48 -14.46 6.08 -18.66
C ASP A 48 -14.30 4.80 -17.83
N ARG A 49 -15.22 3.82 -17.97
CA ARG A 49 -15.11 2.53 -17.27
C ARG A 49 -13.85 1.77 -17.68
N LEU A 50 -13.50 1.78 -18.96
CA LEU A 50 -12.28 1.13 -19.41
C LEU A 50 -11.04 1.79 -18.79
N ALA A 51 -10.98 3.12 -18.69
CA ALA A 51 -9.87 3.82 -18.04
C ALA A 51 -9.84 3.63 -16.51
N ASP A 52 -11.00 3.59 -15.85
CA ASP A 52 -11.09 3.49 -14.39
C ASP A 52 -10.89 2.04 -13.87
N PHE A 53 -11.23 1.02 -14.67
CA PHE A 53 -11.22 -0.38 -14.21
C PHE A 53 -10.26 -1.31 -14.95
N GLU A 54 -9.77 -0.94 -16.14
CA GLU A 54 -9.00 -1.83 -17.01
C GLU A 54 -7.71 -1.21 -17.54
N ASN A 55 -6.69 -2.05 -17.69
CA ASN A 55 -5.38 -1.68 -18.25
C ASN A 55 -5.04 -2.52 -19.50
N THR A 56 -6.08 -3.01 -20.18
CA THR A 56 -6.03 -3.84 -21.38
C THR A 56 -6.60 -3.11 -22.60
N PRO A 57 -6.21 -3.50 -23.83
CA PRO A 57 -6.77 -2.94 -25.05
C PRO A 57 -8.30 -3.08 -25.16
N PRO A 58 -8.98 -2.19 -25.91
CA PRO A 58 -10.44 -2.10 -25.89
C PRO A 58 -11.17 -3.16 -26.72
N LEU A 59 -10.50 -3.87 -27.65
CA LEU A 59 -11.20 -4.65 -28.68
C LEU A 59 -12.09 -5.74 -28.10
N PHE A 60 -11.60 -6.45 -27.08
CA PHE A 60 -12.36 -7.54 -26.48
C PHE A 60 -13.68 -7.03 -25.88
N TYR A 61 -13.63 -5.94 -25.12
CA TYR A 61 -14.82 -5.32 -24.52
C TYR A 61 -15.75 -4.71 -25.58
N ALA A 62 -15.19 -4.12 -26.64
CA ALA A 62 -15.98 -3.59 -27.75
C ALA A 62 -16.74 -4.69 -28.51
N LEU A 63 -16.16 -5.90 -28.62
CA LEU A 63 -16.84 -7.07 -29.20
C LEU A 63 -17.94 -7.64 -28.27
N LEU A 64 -17.82 -7.42 -26.97
CA LEU A 64 -18.85 -7.80 -25.99
C LEU A 64 -20.02 -6.82 -25.94
N ALA A 65 -19.76 -5.52 -26.07
CA ALA A 65 -20.77 -4.46 -25.95
C ALA A 65 -22.09 -4.69 -26.72
N PRO A 66 -22.11 -5.27 -27.96
CA PRO A 66 -23.37 -5.52 -28.67
C PRO A 66 -24.08 -6.83 -28.29
N LEU A 67 -23.50 -7.67 -27.43
CA LEU A 67 -24.07 -8.96 -27.04
C LEU A 67 -25.09 -8.79 -25.89
N PRO A 68 -26.01 -9.75 -25.69
CA PRO A 68 -26.88 -9.75 -24.52
C PRO A 68 -26.07 -10.14 -23.27
N LEU A 69 -25.68 -9.14 -22.48
CA LEU A 69 -24.76 -9.29 -21.34
C LEU A 69 -25.47 -9.64 -20.03
N ASP A 70 -26.55 -10.42 -20.10
CA ASP A 70 -27.37 -10.88 -18.97
C ASP A 70 -27.07 -12.33 -18.56
N ASP A 71 -26.24 -13.04 -19.33
CA ASP A 71 -25.86 -14.43 -19.09
C ASP A 71 -24.35 -14.62 -19.32
N GLU A 72 -23.73 -15.44 -18.49
CA GLU A 72 -22.29 -15.72 -18.45
C GLU A 72 -21.78 -16.27 -19.80
N ALA A 73 -22.61 -17.02 -20.51
CA ALA A 73 -22.24 -17.63 -21.77
C ALA A 73 -21.93 -16.57 -22.85
N TRP A 74 -22.67 -15.47 -22.88
CA TRP A 74 -22.45 -14.38 -23.84
C TRP A 74 -21.15 -13.64 -23.56
N LEU A 75 -20.80 -13.46 -22.28
CA LEU A 75 -19.52 -12.85 -21.89
C LEU A 75 -18.32 -13.69 -22.36
N ARG A 76 -18.47 -15.00 -22.44
CA ARG A 76 -17.39 -15.93 -22.83
C ARG A 76 -17.38 -16.27 -24.32
N LEU A 77 -18.43 -15.89 -25.06
CA LEU A 77 -18.61 -16.25 -26.47
C LEU A 77 -17.42 -15.82 -27.37
N PRO A 78 -16.84 -14.60 -27.27
CA PRO A 78 -15.71 -14.24 -28.12
C PRO A 78 -14.47 -15.13 -27.88
N SER A 79 -14.17 -15.44 -26.62
CA SER A 79 -13.07 -16.34 -26.26
C SER A 79 -13.30 -17.76 -26.75
N LEU A 80 -14.55 -18.24 -26.66
CA LEU A 80 -14.94 -19.58 -27.09
C LEU A 80 -14.78 -19.74 -28.61
N ILE A 81 -15.27 -18.75 -29.37
CA ILE A 81 -15.13 -18.72 -30.83
C ILE A 81 -13.65 -18.66 -31.19
N ALA A 82 -12.87 -17.78 -30.54
CA ALA A 82 -11.46 -17.62 -30.85
C ALA A 82 -10.65 -18.90 -30.56
N GLY A 83 -10.87 -19.51 -29.39
CA GLY A 83 -10.20 -20.75 -29.00
C GLY A 83 -10.57 -21.95 -29.86
N THR A 84 -11.83 -22.05 -30.31
CA THR A 84 -12.28 -23.09 -31.25
C THR A 84 -11.69 -22.86 -32.64
N ALA A 85 -11.68 -21.62 -33.13
CA ALA A 85 -11.14 -21.25 -34.43
C ALA A 85 -9.61 -21.38 -34.52
N ALA A 86 -8.90 -21.36 -33.40
CA ALA A 86 -7.45 -21.60 -33.36
C ALA A 86 -7.07 -23.03 -33.82
N VAL A 87 -7.94 -24.02 -33.60
CA VAL A 87 -7.71 -25.43 -33.95
C VAL A 87 -7.54 -25.68 -35.45
N PRO A 88 -8.46 -25.25 -36.34
CA PRO A 88 -8.26 -25.39 -37.78
C PRO A 88 -7.12 -24.51 -38.33
N VAL A 89 -6.81 -23.38 -37.67
CA VAL A 89 -5.66 -22.55 -38.03
C VAL A 89 -4.33 -23.27 -37.73
N VAL A 90 -4.21 -23.93 -36.58
CA VAL A 90 -3.07 -24.81 -36.26
C VAL A 90 -2.88 -25.89 -37.33
N TYR A 91 -3.96 -26.54 -37.76
CA TYR A 91 -3.90 -27.50 -38.86
C TYR A 91 -3.39 -26.86 -40.16
N ALA A 92 -3.86 -25.65 -40.50
CA ALA A 92 -3.47 -24.95 -41.72
C ALA A 92 -1.99 -24.50 -41.73
N ILE A 93 -1.44 -24.16 -40.55
CA ILE A 93 -0.01 -23.84 -40.35
C ILE A 93 0.84 -25.10 -40.45
N ALA A 94 0.45 -26.17 -39.76
CA ALA A 94 1.24 -27.39 -39.63
C ALA A 94 1.23 -28.27 -40.89
N ARG A 95 0.12 -28.33 -41.62
CA ARG A 95 -0.06 -29.28 -42.73
C ARG A 95 0.96 -29.15 -43.85
N PRO A 96 1.28 -27.94 -44.39
CA PRO A 96 2.24 -27.84 -45.48
C PRO A 96 3.65 -28.36 -45.12
N PRO A 97 4.26 -27.96 -43.98
CA PRO A 97 5.61 -28.41 -43.64
C PRO A 97 5.67 -29.78 -42.97
N LEU A 98 4.61 -30.25 -42.29
CA LEU A 98 4.65 -31.47 -41.46
C LEU A 98 3.77 -32.62 -41.96
N GLY A 99 2.95 -32.36 -42.98
CA GLY A 99 2.00 -33.33 -43.52
C GLY A 99 0.69 -33.42 -42.72
N THR A 100 -0.29 -34.13 -43.29
CA THR A 100 -1.66 -34.17 -42.76
C THR A 100 -1.75 -34.86 -41.39
N ARG A 101 -0.99 -35.92 -41.14
CA ARG A 101 -1.07 -36.66 -39.86
C ARG A 101 -0.58 -35.82 -38.68
N ALA A 102 0.63 -35.27 -38.78
CA ALA A 102 1.19 -34.38 -37.76
C ALA A 102 0.29 -33.16 -37.52
N ALA A 103 -0.30 -32.59 -38.58
CA ALA A 103 -1.23 -31.47 -38.45
C ALA A 103 -2.54 -31.83 -37.75
N LEU A 104 -3.12 -33.02 -38.02
CA LEU A 104 -4.31 -33.51 -37.31
C LEU A 104 -3.98 -33.77 -35.83
N LEU A 105 -2.82 -34.35 -35.52
CA LEU A 105 -2.37 -34.57 -34.15
C LEU A 105 -2.15 -33.25 -33.42
N GLY A 106 -1.55 -32.25 -34.06
CA GLY A 106 -1.38 -30.92 -33.46
C GLY A 106 -2.70 -30.19 -33.24
N ALA A 107 -3.65 -30.30 -34.18
CA ALA A 107 -5.00 -29.77 -34.00
C ALA A 107 -5.74 -30.47 -32.85
N LEU A 108 -5.66 -31.79 -32.76
CA LEU A 108 -6.23 -32.57 -31.66
C LEU A 108 -5.59 -32.20 -30.32
N ALA A 109 -4.27 -32.03 -30.28
CA ALA A 109 -3.56 -31.62 -29.07
C ALA A 109 -4.01 -30.25 -28.55
N LEU A 110 -4.22 -29.27 -29.43
CA LEU A 110 -4.80 -27.97 -29.03
C LEU A 110 -6.28 -28.08 -28.63
N ALA A 111 -7.05 -28.94 -29.32
CA ALA A 111 -8.47 -29.14 -29.04
C ALA A 111 -8.70 -29.57 -27.58
N VAL A 112 -7.81 -30.43 -27.05
CA VAL A 112 -7.89 -31.01 -25.71
C VAL A 112 -6.90 -30.40 -24.69
N ALA A 113 -6.15 -29.35 -25.07
CA ALA A 113 -5.16 -28.74 -24.18
C ALA A 113 -5.87 -28.10 -22.97
N PRO A 114 -5.66 -28.57 -21.72
CA PRO A 114 -6.47 -28.18 -20.57
C PRO A 114 -6.54 -26.66 -20.39
N TYR A 115 -5.39 -25.99 -20.41
CA TYR A 115 -5.30 -24.54 -20.19
C TYR A 115 -5.92 -23.73 -21.34
N ALA A 116 -5.80 -24.20 -22.59
CA ALA A 116 -6.44 -23.52 -23.73
C ALA A 116 -7.96 -23.72 -23.73
N VAL A 117 -8.45 -24.87 -23.27
CA VAL A 117 -9.89 -25.09 -23.05
C VAL A 117 -10.39 -24.11 -21.99
N SER A 118 -9.70 -23.99 -20.86
CA SER A 118 -10.14 -23.16 -19.75
C SER A 118 -9.94 -21.64 -19.92
N PHE A 119 -9.12 -21.22 -20.87
CA PHE A 119 -9.07 -19.80 -21.29
C PHE A 119 -10.03 -19.52 -22.45
N SER A 120 -10.62 -20.54 -23.08
CA SER A 120 -11.67 -20.35 -24.10
C SER A 120 -13.04 -20.09 -23.47
N ASN A 121 -13.26 -20.46 -22.21
CA ASN A 121 -14.43 -20.08 -21.41
C ASN A 121 -14.06 -18.99 -20.38
N TYR A 122 -13.05 -18.17 -20.65
CA TYR A 122 -12.67 -17.05 -19.80
C TYR A 122 -12.94 -15.74 -20.56
N SER A 123 -13.78 -14.86 -20.02
CA SER A 123 -14.18 -13.60 -20.65
C SER A 123 -13.06 -12.55 -20.65
N ARG A 124 -11.93 -12.83 -21.33
CA ARG A 124 -10.78 -11.93 -21.50
C ARG A 124 -10.14 -12.09 -22.89
N GLY A 125 -9.34 -11.10 -23.30
CA GLY A 125 -8.73 -11.02 -24.63
C GLY A 125 -7.70 -12.10 -25.03
N PHE A 126 -7.29 -12.99 -24.12
CA PHE A 126 -6.18 -13.94 -24.34
C PHE A 126 -6.36 -14.87 -25.54
N MET A 127 -7.53 -15.50 -25.69
CA MET A 127 -7.76 -16.43 -26.80
C MET A 127 -7.97 -15.72 -28.14
N LEU A 128 -8.55 -14.51 -28.11
CA LEU A 128 -8.65 -13.65 -29.29
C LEU A 128 -7.25 -13.23 -29.78
N ALA A 129 -6.39 -12.79 -28.87
CA ALA A 129 -4.99 -12.48 -29.17
C ALA A 129 -4.24 -13.72 -29.69
N THR A 130 -4.46 -14.89 -29.08
CA THR A 130 -3.84 -16.16 -29.49
C THR A 130 -4.22 -16.54 -30.92
N LEU A 131 -5.51 -16.49 -31.26
CA LEU A 131 -5.97 -16.72 -32.63
C LEU A 131 -5.34 -15.72 -33.61
N ALA A 132 -5.34 -14.43 -33.26
CA ALA A 132 -4.81 -13.37 -34.11
C ALA A 132 -3.29 -13.53 -34.35
N CYS A 133 -2.53 -13.91 -33.33
CA CYS A 133 -1.12 -14.29 -33.45
C CYS A 133 -0.91 -15.51 -34.37
N LEU A 134 -1.80 -16.50 -34.31
CA LEU A 134 -1.74 -17.66 -35.22
C LEU A 134 -2.04 -17.29 -36.67
N LEU A 135 -3.02 -16.40 -36.92
CA LEU A 135 -3.26 -15.86 -38.26
C LEU A 135 -2.05 -15.08 -38.78
N ALA A 136 -1.40 -14.30 -37.90
CA ALA A 136 -0.16 -13.60 -38.23
C ALA A 136 0.97 -14.56 -38.61
N LEU A 137 1.16 -15.62 -37.81
CA LEU A 137 2.12 -16.69 -38.07
C LEU A 137 1.79 -17.46 -39.36
N TRP A 138 0.51 -17.71 -39.64
CA TRP A 138 0.09 -18.39 -40.87
C TRP A 138 0.44 -17.57 -42.11
N GLY A 139 0.15 -16.26 -42.10
CA GLY A 139 0.58 -15.34 -43.16
C GLY A 139 2.10 -15.34 -43.34
N ALA A 140 2.85 -15.18 -42.24
CA ALA A 140 4.32 -15.20 -42.26
C ALA A 140 4.90 -16.52 -42.79
N ALA A 141 4.30 -17.66 -42.44
CA ALA A 141 4.71 -18.96 -42.96
C ALA A 141 4.52 -19.07 -44.48
N ARG A 142 3.41 -18.55 -45.03
CA ARG A 142 3.19 -18.57 -46.49
C ARG A 142 4.09 -17.59 -47.24
N ILE A 143 4.40 -16.44 -46.65
CA ILE A 143 5.41 -15.52 -47.19
C ILE A 143 6.78 -16.20 -47.24
N ALA A 144 7.17 -16.90 -46.17
CA ALA A 144 8.45 -17.61 -46.10
C ALA A 144 8.55 -18.80 -47.08
N GLU A 145 7.42 -19.41 -47.46
CA GLU A 145 7.34 -20.42 -48.53
C GLU A 145 7.46 -19.82 -49.96
N GLY A 146 7.63 -18.50 -50.08
CA GLY A 146 7.68 -17.81 -51.38
C GLY A 146 6.31 -17.49 -51.98
N ARG A 147 5.21 -17.70 -51.23
CA ARG A 147 3.85 -17.32 -51.65
C ARG A 147 3.57 -15.88 -51.25
N ASP A 148 4.28 -14.94 -51.85
CA ASP A 148 4.30 -13.52 -51.46
C ASP A 148 3.13 -12.69 -52.03
N GLY A 149 1.93 -13.27 -52.05
CA GLY A 149 0.73 -12.56 -52.49
C GLY A 149 0.31 -11.50 -51.47
N ARG A 150 -0.21 -10.35 -51.93
CA ARG A 150 -0.72 -9.26 -51.07
C ARG A 150 -1.70 -9.76 -49.99
N GLY A 151 -2.45 -10.83 -50.25
CA GLY A 151 -3.36 -11.45 -49.30
C GLY A 151 -2.69 -12.05 -48.05
N TRP A 152 -1.49 -12.62 -48.17
CA TRP A 152 -0.78 -13.19 -47.01
C TRP A 152 -0.15 -12.11 -46.13
N TRP A 153 0.33 -11.03 -46.74
CA TRP A 153 0.71 -9.82 -46.00
C TRP A 153 -0.48 -9.19 -45.29
N ALA A 154 -1.62 -9.07 -45.97
CA ALA A 154 -2.85 -8.56 -45.35
C ALA A 154 -3.28 -9.43 -44.16
N LEU A 155 -3.26 -10.76 -44.30
CA LEU A 155 -3.56 -11.67 -43.18
C LEU A 155 -2.56 -11.49 -42.03
N CYS A 156 -1.27 -11.34 -42.35
CA CYS A 156 -0.22 -11.17 -41.35
C CYS A 156 -0.41 -9.88 -40.54
N LEU A 157 -0.63 -8.77 -41.24
CA LEU A 157 -0.79 -7.44 -40.65
C LEU A 157 -2.14 -7.31 -39.91
N ALA A 158 -3.24 -7.80 -40.49
CA ALA A 158 -4.55 -7.79 -39.84
C ALA A 158 -4.55 -8.64 -38.57
N GLY A 159 -3.92 -9.82 -38.61
CA GLY A 159 -3.71 -10.64 -37.42
C GLY A 159 -2.88 -9.91 -36.36
N GLY A 160 -1.82 -9.20 -36.76
CA GLY A 160 -1.03 -8.39 -35.84
C GLY A 160 -1.82 -7.25 -35.19
N VAL A 161 -2.64 -6.52 -35.96
CA VAL A 161 -3.50 -5.45 -35.45
C VAL A 161 -4.49 -6.00 -34.43
N VAL A 162 -5.25 -7.05 -34.79
CA VAL A 162 -6.23 -7.67 -33.87
C VAL A 162 -5.53 -8.18 -32.61
N ALA A 163 -4.33 -8.75 -32.72
CA ALA A 163 -3.60 -9.25 -31.56
C ALA A 163 -3.25 -8.13 -30.57
N VAL A 164 -2.65 -7.04 -31.05
CA VAL A 164 -2.23 -5.89 -30.19
C VAL A 164 -3.43 -5.12 -29.64
N TRP A 165 -4.53 -5.04 -30.40
CA TRP A 165 -5.79 -4.46 -29.95
C TRP A 165 -6.60 -5.37 -29.02
N SER A 166 -6.23 -6.64 -28.89
CA SER A 166 -6.79 -7.56 -27.89
C SER A 166 -5.93 -7.57 -26.63
N GLU A 167 -4.61 -7.64 -26.79
CA GLU A 167 -3.65 -7.76 -25.71
C GLU A 167 -2.29 -7.10 -26.05
N TYR A 168 -1.84 -6.14 -25.22
CA TYR A 168 -0.58 -5.42 -25.47
C TYR A 168 0.67 -6.34 -25.52
N HIS A 169 0.66 -7.46 -24.78
CA HIS A 169 1.79 -8.40 -24.76
C HIS A 169 2.00 -9.12 -26.11
N ALA A 170 1.01 -9.12 -27.00
CA ALA A 170 1.12 -9.69 -28.35
C ALA A 170 2.20 -8.99 -29.21
N ALA A 171 2.57 -7.73 -28.89
CA ALA A 171 3.66 -7.03 -29.56
C ALA A 171 4.99 -7.81 -29.46
N GLY A 172 5.23 -8.47 -28.32
CA GLY A 172 6.40 -9.32 -28.14
C GLY A 172 6.41 -10.53 -29.08
N PHE A 173 5.25 -11.18 -29.26
CA PHE A 173 5.10 -12.27 -30.23
C PHE A 173 5.40 -11.80 -31.66
N LEU A 174 4.83 -10.66 -32.07
CA LEU A 174 5.04 -10.11 -33.41
C LEU A 174 6.50 -9.74 -33.65
N LEU A 175 7.19 -9.21 -32.65
CA LEU A 175 8.63 -8.93 -32.72
C LEU A 175 9.43 -10.21 -33.02
N VAL A 176 9.21 -11.27 -32.25
CA VAL A 176 9.93 -12.53 -32.47
C VAL A 176 9.56 -13.16 -33.80
N LEU A 177 8.28 -13.10 -34.21
CA LEU A 177 7.84 -13.57 -35.53
C LEU A 177 8.52 -12.80 -36.66
N ALA A 178 8.63 -11.48 -36.57
CA ALA A 178 9.28 -10.64 -37.56
C ALA A 178 10.78 -10.98 -37.66
N LEU A 179 11.46 -11.20 -36.53
CA LEU A 179 12.86 -11.62 -36.49
C LEU A 179 13.05 -13.00 -37.12
N ALA A 180 12.17 -13.96 -36.81
CA ALA A 180 12.21 -15.30 -37.40
C ALA A 180 12.00 -15.24 -38.92
N LEU A 181 11.04 -14.45 -39.40
CA LEU A 181 10.80 -14.24 -40.82
C LEU A 181 11.97 -13.55 -41.52
N PHE A 182 12.58 -12.53 -40.89
CA PHE A 182 13.78 -11.87 -41.40
C PHE A 182 14.95 -12.85 -41.51
N ALA A 183 15.18 -13.68 -40.50
CA ALA A 183 16.24 -14.68 -40.52
C ALA A 183 16.09 -15.71 -41.65
N LEU A 184 14.85 -15.98 -42.07
CA LEU A 184 14.52 -16.90 -43.16
C LEU A 184 14.55 -16.26 -44.55
N THR A 185 13.98 -15.08 -44.69
CA THR A 185 13.75 -14.45 -46.01
C THR A 185 14.73 -13.34 -46.34
N ARG A 186 15.45 -12.80 -45.33
CA ARG A 186 16.28 -11.59 -45.39
C ARG A 186 15.54 -10.33 -45.86
N ARG A 187 14.20 -10.36 -45.88
CA ARG A 187 13.36 -9.22 -46.25
C ARG A 187 12.97 -8.41 -45.04
N ALA A 188 12.90 -7.09 -45.18
CA ALA A 188 12.45 -6.18 -44.13
C ALA A 188 11.04 -6.59 -43.66
N SER A 189 10.97 -7.14 -42.46
CA SER A 189 9.73 -7.61 -41.81
C SER A 189 9.26 -6.66 -40.72
N ALA A 190 9.90 -5.50 -40.57
CA ALA A 190 9.60 -4.51 -39.53
C ALA A 190 8.13 -4.06 -39.56
N LEU A 191 7.47 -4.09 -40.72
CA LEU A 191 6.05 -3.78 -40.87
C LEU A 191 5.13 -4.70 -40.06
N ILE A 192 5.54 -5.95 -39.80
CA ILE A 192 4.77 -6.91 -38.98
C ILE A 192 4.64 -6.43 -37.52
N VAL A 193 5.60 -5.61 -37.07
CA VAL A 193 5.60 -5.03 -35.71
C VAL A 193 5.12 -3.59 -35.75
N ALA A 194 5.70 -2.78 -36.62
CA ALA A 194 5.47 -1.35 -36.67
C ALA A 194 4.03 -1.00 -37.03
N ALA A 195 3.43 -1.65 -38.04
CA ALA A 195 2.08 -1.29 -38.47
C ALA A 195 1.03 -1.57 -37.39
N PRO A 196 0.97 -2.76 -36.75
CA PRO A 196 0.08 -2.99 -35.62
C PRO A 196 0.27 -2.01 -34.46
N ILE A 197 1.51 -1.73 -34.06
CA ILE A 197 1.78 -0.81 -32.94
C ILE A 197 1.34 0.62 -33.29
N LEU A 198 1.61 1.08 -34.51
CA LEU A 198 1.20 2.42 -34.96
C LEU A 198 -0.32 2.61 -34.93
N THR A 199 -1.10 1.54 -35.11
CA THR A 199 -2.57 1.65 -34.97
C THR A 199 -3.02 2.01 -33.56
N LEU A 200 -2.19 1.81 -32.52
CA LEU A 200 -2.49 2.26 -31.16
C LEU A 200 -2.22 3.75 -30.93
N ALA A 201 -1.63 4.48 -31.89
CA ALA A 201 -1.29 5.89 -31.71
C ALA A 201 -2.50 6.77 -31.29
N PRO A 202 -3.70 6.63 -31.90
CA PRO A 202 -4.89 7.36 -31.45
C PRO A 202 -5.36 6.96 -30.05
N TRP A 203 -4.94 5.78 -29.58
CA TRP A 203 -5.32 5.21 -28.29
C TRP A 203 -4.36 5.58 -27.15
N LEU A 204 -3.23 6.22 -27.45
CA LEU A 204 -2.22 6.59 -26.44
C LEU A 204 -2.80 7.45 -25.31
N GLY A 205 -3.71 8.38 -25.63
CA GLY A 205 -4.37 9.21 -24.61
C GLY A 205 -5.18 8.37 -23.61
N GLN A 206 -5.88 7.34 -24.07
CA GLN A 206 -6.64 6.43 -23.20
C GLN A 206 -5.72 5.49 -22.41
N ILE A 207 -4.61 5.04 -23.02
CA ILE A 207 -3.57 4.28 -22.30
C ILE A 207 -3.02 5.11 -21.12
N VAL A 208 -2.68 6.37 -21.35
CA VAL A 208 -2.19 7.27 -20.29
C VAL A 208 -3.27 7.51 -19.24
N ARG A 209 -4.51 7.81 -19.66
CA ARG A 209 -5.64 8.02 -18.74
C ARG A 209 -5.88 6.82 -17.82
N GLY A 210 -5.77 5.60 -18.35
CA GLY A 210 -5.89 4.38 -17.54
C GLY A 210 -4.71 4.16 -16.58
N LEU A 211 -3.48 4.52 -16.99
CA LEU A 211 -2.30 4.44 -16.12
C LEU A 211 -2.37 5.39 -14.92
N ASP A 212 -3.07 6.52 -15.05
CA ASP A 212 -3.25 7.50 -13.97
C ASP A 212 -4.39 7.13 -13.00
N ARG A 213 -5.29 6.21 -13.39
CA ARG A 213 -6.51 5.85 -12.62
C ARG A 213 -6.43 4.50 -11.94
N VAL A 214 -5.64 3.58 -12.47
CA VAL A 214 -5.42 2.26 -11.92
C VAL A 214 -4.06 2.26 -11.23
N ASP A 215 -4.04 2.32 -9.89
CA ASP A 215 -2.83 2.21 -9.03
C ASP A 215 -2.02 0.90 -9.26
N GLU A 216 -2.51 0.01 -10.13
CA GLU A 216 -1.84 -1.17 -10.63
C GLU A 216 -1.46 -0.98 -12.10
N THR A 217 -0.31 -0.37 -12.34
CA THR A 217 0.35 -0.54 -13.63
C THR A 217 0.73 -2.03 -13.77
N LYS A 218 0.60 -2.62 -14.98
CA LYS A 218 1.05 -4.00 -15.28
C LYS A 218 2.54 -4.25 -14.97
N ALA A 219 3.28 -3.23 -14.58
CA ALA A 219 4.64 -3.30 -14.09
C ALA A 219 4.76 -3.53 -12.56
N SER A 220 3.64 -3.68 -11.82
CA SER A 220 3.65 -3.61 -10.34
C SER A 220 3.35 -4.89 -9.54
N PRO A 221 2.83 -6.02 -10.07
CA PRO A 221 2.90 -7.26 -9.32
C PRO A 221 4.22 -7.99 -9.65
N THR A 222 5.19 -7.96 -8.73
CA THR A 222 6.35 -8.85 -8.83
C THR A 222 5.94 -10.30 -8.49
N TYR A 223 5.81 -11.14 -9.50
CA TYR A 223 5.79 -12.59 -9.41
C TYR A 223 7.23 -13.11 -9.35
N PRO A 224 7.53 -14.10 -8.48
CA PRO A 224 8.84 -14.74 -8.51
C PRO A 224 9.07 -15.39 -9.88
N LEU A 225 10.27 -15.21 -10.43
CA LEU A 225 10.77 -15.90 -11.63
C LEU A 225 10.92 -17.41 -11.37
N ASP A 226 9.79 -18.13 -11.32
CA ASP A 226 9.76 -19.59 -11.28
C ASP A 226 9.15 -20.13 -12.59
N PRO A 227 9.99 -20.60 -13.55
CA PRO A 227 9.51 -21.19 -14.79
C PRO A 227 8.59 -22.38 -14.58
N SER A 228 8.69 -23.10 -13.46
CA SER A 228 7.80 -24.22 -13.16
C SER A 228 6.38 -23.76 -12.84
N GLU A 229 6.21 -22.58 -12.24
CA GLU A 229 4.89 -22.01 -11.94
C GLU A 229 4.24 -21.35 -13.16
N ALA A 230 5.02 -20.93 -14.15
CA ALA A 230 4.49 -20.33 -15.38
C ALA A 230 4.26 -21.35 -16.52
N ILE A 231 5.12 -22.36 -16.68
CA ILE A 231 5.11 -23.25 -17.86
C ILE A 231 4.30 -24.52 -17.61
N VAL A 232 4.36 -25.11 -16.42
CA VAL A 232 3.66 -26.37 -16.11
C VAL A 232 2.14 -26.23 -16.26
N PRO A 233 1.50 -25.15 -15.76
CA PRO A 233 0.06 -24.97 -15.92
C PRO A 233 -0.40 -24.87 -17.38
N LEU A 234 0.43 -24.35 -18.29
CA LEU A 234 0.09 -24.29 -19.73
C LEU A 234 -0.13 -25.67 -20.34
N VAL A 235 0.55 -26.69 -19.83
CA VAL A 235 0.50 -28.07 -20.35
C VAL A 235 -0.51 -28.91 -19.58
N PHE A 236 -0.50 -28.82 -18.25
CA PHE A 236 -1.29 -29.70 -17.38
C PHE A 236 -2.57 -29.05 -16.85
N GLY A 237 -2.81 -27.77 -17.14
CA GLY A 237 -3.88 -26.98 -16.53
C GLY A 237 -3.52 -26.53 -15.11
N GLU A 238 -4.27 -25.58 -14.59
CA GLU A 238 -4.06 -25.03 -13.23
C GLU A 238 -4.17 -26.12 -12.16
N HIS A 239 -5.06 -27.10 -12.35
CA HIS A 239 -5.31 -28.17 -11.39
C HIS A 239 -4.52 -29.46 -11.64
N GLY A 240 -3.87 -29.60 -12.80
CA GLY A 240 -2.97 -30.73 -13.08
C GLY A 240 -1.53 -30.49 -12.62
N THR A 241 -1.26 -29.31 -12.06
CA THR A 241 0.06 -28.92 -11.57
C THR A 241 0.31 -29.51 -10.19
N ALA A 242 1.49 -30.10 -9.97
CA ALA A 242 1.81 -30.71 -8.68
C ALA A 242 1.85 -29.66 -7.55
N SER A 243 1.24 -29.98 -6.41
CA SER A 243 1.23 -29.09 -5.24
C SER A 243 2.62 -28.92 -4.61
N ALA A 244 3.45 -29.97 -4.67
CA ALA A 244 4.84 -29.93 -4.20
C ALA A 244 5.79 -29.41 -5.28
N ALA A 245 6.70 -28.51 -4.90
CA ALA A 245 7.69 -27.90 -5.81
C ALA A 245 8.51 -28.96 -6.57
N ALA A 246 9.01 -30.01 -5.89
CA ALA A 246 9.76 -31.08 -6.54
C ALA A 246 8.95 -31.77 -7.66
N GLY A 247 7.65 -31.99 -7.43
CA GLY A 247 6.74 -32.53 -8.44
C GLY A 247 6.60 -31.60 -9.64
N ARG A 248 6.48 -30.28 -9.42
CA ARG A 248 6.41 -29.28 -10.50
C ARG A 248 7.69 -29.25 -11.34
N TRP A 249 8.84 -29.30 -10.69
CA TRP A 249 10.13 -29.36 -11.40
C TRP A 249 10.28 -30.64 -12.22
N LEU A 250 9.78 -31.78 -11.73
CA LEU A 250 9.73 -33.02 -12.53
C LEU A 250 8.79 -32.90 -13.74
N GLN A 251 7.61 -32.30 -13.56
CA GLN A 251 6.70 -32.01 -14.68
C GLN A 251 7.35 -31.07 -15.71
N LEU A 252 8.04 -30.02 -15.25
CA LEU A 252 8.77 -29.11 -16.12
C LEU A 252 9.87 -29.82 -16.92
N LEU A 253 10.66 -30.67 -16.26
CA LEU A 253 11.69 -31.48 -16.93
C LEU A 253 11.09 -32.40 -18.00
N ALA A 254 9.93 -33.01 -17.73
CA ALA A 254 9.23 -33.82 -18.71
C ALA A 254 8.77 -32.98 -19.92
N VAL A 255 8.21 -31.79 -19.69
CA VAL A 255 7.82 -30.84 -20.75
C VAL A 255 9.03 -30.44 -21.59
N VAL A 256 10.15 -30.07 -20.96
CA VAL A 256 11.39 -29.69 -21.65
C VAL A 256 11.94 -30.86 -22.47
N ALA A 257 11.91 -32.08 -21.95
CA ALA A 257 12.36 -33.26 -22.68
C ALA A 257 11.51 -33.53 -23.94
N VAL A 258 10.18 -33.44 -23.82
CA VAL A 258 9.25 -33.61 -24.97
C VAL A 258 9.45 -32.50 -26.01
N LEU A 259 9.53 -31.24 -25.58
CA LEU A 259 9.75 -30.11 -26.48
C LEU A 259 11.14 -30.15 -27.13
N GLY A 260 12.16 -30.63 -26.42
CA GLY A 260 13.50 -30.85 -26.97
C GLY A 260 13.51 -31.91 -28.07
N ALA A 261 12.84 -33.05 -27.84
CA ALA A 261 12.66 -34.09 -28.85
C ALA A 261 11.85 -33.59 -30.06
N ALA A 262 10.80 -32.80 -29.81
CA ALA A 262 9.98 -32.16 -30.85
C ALA A 262 10.80 -31.16 -31.68
N GLY A 263 11.61 -30.32 -31.03
CA GLY A 263 12.51 -29.37 -31.69
C GLY A 263 13.54 -30.08 -32.56
N TRP A 264 14.11 -31.18 -32.08
CA TRP A 264 15.03 -32.00 -32.87
C TRP A 264 14.33 -32.63 -34.10
N ALA A 265 13.12 -33.15 -33.93
CA ALA A 265 12.32 -33.69 -35.02
C ALA A 265 11.98 -32.63 -36.08
N LEU A 266 11.51 -31.45 -35.63
CA LEU A 266 11.23 -30.30 -36.50
C LEU A 266 12.47 -29.88 -37.28
N ARG A 267 13.64 -29.75 -36.61
CA ARG A 267 14.90 -29.36 -37.25
C ARG A 267 15.30 -30.31 -38.37
N ARG A 268 15.06 -31.62 -38.21
CA ARG A 268 15.42 -32.64 -39.20
C ARG A 268 14.43 -32.74 -40.35
N ARG A 269 13.14 -32.49 -40.11
CA ARG A 269 12.05 -32.80 -41.06
C ARG A 269 11.50 -31.59 -41.79
N ALA A 270 11.52 -30.43 -41.15
CA ALA A 270 10.89 -29.21 -41.66
C ALA A 270 11.61 -27.98 -41.12
N GLU A 271 12.74 -27.64 -41.73
CA GLU A 271 13.58 -26.50 -41.30
C GLU A 271 12.80 -25.19 -41.21
N LEU A 272 11.87 -24.95 -42.15
CA LEU A 272 11.00 -23.79 -42.12
C LEU A 272 10.12 -23.76 -40.86
N ALA A 273 9.48 -24.88 -40.53
CA ALA A 273 8.64 -24.98 -39.32
C ALA A 273 9.49 -24.91 -38.05
N PHE A 274 10.70 -25.48 -38.04
CA PHE A 274 11.62 -25.35 -36.92
C PHE A 274 11.99 -23.89 -36.64
N ARG A 275 12.36 -23.13 -37.68
CA ARG A 275 12.77 -21.74 -37.54
C ARG A 275 11.61 -20.80 -37.25
N LEU A 276 10.44 -20.97 -37.88
CA LEU A 276 9.26 -20.15 -37.60
C LEU A 276 8.55 -20.57 -36.31
N VAL A 277 8.02 -21.79 -36.22
CA VAL A 277 7.23 -22.23 -35.07
C VAL A 277 8.12 -22.40 -33.84
N GLY A 278 9.22 -23.13 -33.97
CA GLY A 278 10.15 -23.39 -32.85
C GLY A 278 10.92 -22.13 -32.43
N GLY A 279 11.42 -21.36 -33.40
CA GLY A 279 12.11 -20.09 -33.14
C GLY A 279 11.20 -19.03 -32.51
N THR A 280 9.96 -18.89 -32.99
CA THR A 280 8.99 -17.99 -32.35
C THR A 280 8.62 -18.45 -30.95
N ALA A 281 8.35 -19.75 -30.72
CA ALA A 281 8.05 -20.26 -29.39
C ALA A 281 9.18 -19.99 -28.39
N LEU A 282 10.42 -20.33 -28.75
CA LEU A 282 11.58 -20.13 -27.90
C LEU A 282 11.87 -18.64 -27.67
N GLY A 283 11.81 -17.82 -28.73
CA GLY A 283 12.08 -16.40 -28.62
C GLY A 283 11.03 -15.68 -27.77
N VAL A 284 9.75 -16.05 -27.87
CA VAL A 284 8.68 -15.50 -27.01
C VAL A 284 8.92 -15.86 -25.55
N LEU A 285 9.26 -17.13 -25.26
CA LEU A 285 9.59 -17.56 -23.91
C LEU A 285 10.80 -16.78 -23.34
N LEU A 286 11.88 -16.65 -24.13
CA LEU A 286 13.08 -15.91 -23.73
C LEU A 286 12.78 -14.42 -23.53
N LEU A 287 11.97 -13.81 -24.39
CA LEU A 287 11.59 -12.40 -24.28
C LEU A 287 10.83 -12.14 -22.97
N HIS A 288 9.90 -13.01 -22.60
CA HIS A 288 9.16 -12.87 -21.34
C HIS A 288 10.06 -13.11 -20.12
N LEU A 289 11.00 -14.08 -20.18
CA LEU A 289 12.00 -14.28 -19.14
C LEU A 289 12.93 -13.06 -18.97
N LEU A 290 13.35 -12.44 -20.08
CA LEU A 290 14.16 -11.22 -20.07
C LEU A 290 13.38 -10.02 -19.53
N ALA A 291 12.11 -9.86 -19.92
CA ALA A 291 11.25 -8.78 -19.43
C ALA A 291 11.11 -8.85 -17.90
N ALA A 292 10.84 -10.03 -17.35
CA ALA A 292 10.79 -10.23 -15.90
C ALA A 292 12.13 -9.95 -15.18
N ALA A 293 13.27 -10.17 -15.83
CA ALA A 293 14.57 -9.83 -15.25
C ALA A 293 14.86 -8.32 -15.19
N VAL A 294 14.19 -7.50 -16.02
CA VAL A 294 14.42 -6.06 -16.17
C VAL A 294 13.43 -5.21 -15.36
N GLY A 295 12.44 -5.82 -14.70
CA GLY A 295 11.57 -5.15 -13.73
C GLY A 295 10.10 -4.90 -14.10
N PRO A 296 9.67 -4.81 -15.38
CA PRO A 296 8.25 -4.87 -15.69
C PRO A 296 7.81 -6.33 -15.71
N ASP A 297 6.99 -6.73 -14.74
CA ASP A 297 6.61 -8.13 -14.60
C ASP A 297 5.53 -8.56 -15.59
N VAL A 298 5.99 -9.03 -16.76
CA VAL A 298 5.14 -9.60 -17.81
C VAL A 298 5.14 -11.13 -17.76
N PHE A 299 5.71 -11.77 -16.73
CA PHE A 299 5.89 -13.23 -16.68
C PHE A 299 4.80 -13.93 -15.86
N ALA A 300 3.55 -13.85 -16.33
CA ALA A 300 2.44 -14.65 -15.82
C ALA A 300 1.98 -15.68 -16.85
N GLN A 301 1.55 -16.86 -16.38
CA GLN A 301 1.05 -17.97 -17.21
C GLN A 301 0.02 -17.54 -18.27
N ARG A 302 -0.91 -16.64 -17.93
CA ARG A 302 -1.95 -16.12 -18.84
C ARG A 302 -1.41 -15.35 -20.06
N TYR A 303 -0.22 -14.76 -19.98
CA TYR A 303 0.42 -14.08 -21.13
C TYR A 303 1.16 -15.05 -22.06
N LEU A 304 1.29 -16.32 -21.66
CA LEU A 304 1.97 -17.37 -22.41
C LEU A 304 1.01 -18.32 -23.13
N THR A 305 -0.30 -18.06 -23.16
CA THR A 305 -1.30 -18.87 -23.88
C THR A 305 -0.95 -19.07 -25.36
N VAL A 306 -0.28 -18.08 -25.97
CA VAL A 306 0.20 -18.13 -27.35
C VAL A 306 1.24 -19.24 -27.61
N LEU A 307 1.90 -19.77 -26.57
CA LEU A 307 2.85 -20.88 -26.68
C LEU A 307 2.15 -22.24 -26.83
N ILE A 308 0.94 -22.40 -26.30
CA ILE A 308 0.19 -23.67 -26.35
C ILE A 308 0.00 -24.19 -27.78
N PRO A 309 -0.52 -23.40 -28.75
CA PRO A 309 -0.68 -23.88 -30.11
C PRO A 309 0.66 -24.21 -30.80
N LEU A 310 1.75 -23.51 -30.47
CA LEU A 310 3.08 -23.81 -31.02
C LEU A 310 3.60 -25.14 -30.45
N GLY A 311 3.40 -25.39 -29.15
CA GLY A 311 3.69 -26.65 -28.49
C GLY A 311 2.87 -27.80 -29.07
N ALA A 312 1.60 -27.58 -29.40
CA ALA A 312 0.73 -28.57 -30.04
C ALA A 312 1.23 -28.98 -31.43
N ILE A 313 1.69 -28.01 -32.25
CA ILE A 313 2.33 -28.28 -33.55
C ILE A 313 3.60 -29.12 -33.35
N ALA A 314 4.43 -28.75 -32.38
CA ALA A 314 5.67 -29.45 -32.07
C ALA A 314 5.41 -30.90 -31.61
N LEU A 315 4.40 -31.11 -30.77
CA LEU A 315 3.98 -32.45 -30.32
C LEU A 315 3.52 -33.32 -31.49
N GLY A 316 2.70 -32.77 -32.40
CA GLY A 316 2.28 -33.48 -33.62
C GLY A 316 3.47 -33.91 -34.49
N ALA A 317 4.48 -33.04 -34.61
CA ALA A 317 5.73 -33.36 -35.32
C ALA A 317 6.54 -34.45 -34.59
N ALA A 318 6.63 -34.40 -33.26
CA ALA A 318 7.36 -35.36 -32.45
C ALA A 318 6.76 -36.77 -32.53
N VAL A 319 5.44 -36.89 -32.44
CA VAL A 319 4.75 -38.20 -32.52
C VAL A 319 4.93 -38.82 -33.90
N GLU A 320 4.83 -38.03 -34.98
CA GLU A 320 5.12 -38.51 -36.34
C GLU A 320 6.61 -38.86 -36.52
N ALA A 321 7.49 -38.33 -35.67
CA ALA A 321 8.93 -38.62 -35.70
C ALA A 321 9.29 -40.02 -35.22
N ILE A 322 8.42 -40.65 -34.43
CA ILE A 322 8.65 -41.97 -33.85
C ILE A 322 8.50 -43.03 -34.97
N PRO A 323 9.51 -43.90 -35.20
CA PRO A 323 9.50 -44.89 -36.30
C PRO A 323 8.41 -45.98 -36.19
N ALA A 324 7.62 -46.00 -35.12
CA ALA A 324 6.61 -47.02 -34.88
C ALA A 324 5.30 -46.69 -35.60
N ARG A 325 4.84 -47.58 -36.48
CA ARG A 325 3.58 -47.41 -37.25
C ARG A 325 2.35 -47.14 -36.38
N ARG A 326 2.37 -47.57 -35.11
CA ARG A 326 1.28 -47.38 -34.14
C ARG A 326 1.41 -46.12 -33.27
N ALA A 327 2.52 -45.39 -33.33
CA ALA A 327 2.76 -44.22 -32.47
C ALA A 327 1.71 -43.13 -32.65
N ALA A 328 1.31 -42.82 -33.90
CA ALA A 328 0.26 -41.85 -34.17
C ALA A 328 -1.12 -42.27 -33.62
N LEU A 329 -1.44 -43.57 -33.64
CA LEU A 329 -2.69 -44.09 -33.07
C LEU A 329 -2.68 -44.03 -31.54
N VAL A 330 -1.57 -44.42 -30.92
CA VAL A 330 -1.40 -44.34 -29.46
C VAL A 330 -1.43 -42.89 -29.00
N GLY A 331 -0.76 -41.98 -29.71
CA GLY A 331 -0.77 -40.55 -29.43
C GLY A 331 -2.18 -39.95 -29.57
N ALA A 332 -2.91 -40.30 -30.65
CA ALA A 332 -4.30 -39.87 -30.82
C ALA A 332 -5.21 -40.42 -29.71
N ALA A 333 -5.07 -41.70 -29.34
CA ALA A 333 -5.85 -42.31 -28.26
C ALA A 333 -5.56 -41.63 -26.90
N ALA A 334 -4.29 -41.34 -26.60
CA ALA A 334 -3.89 -40.63 -25.38
C ALA A 334 -4.49 -39.21 -25.34
N LEU A 335 -4.50 -38.49 -26.46
CA LEU A 335 -5.12 -37.17 -26.55
C LEU A 335 -6.65 -37.22 -26.42
N VAL A 336 -7.31 -38.24 -26.97
CA VAL A 336 -8.76 -38.43 -26.79
C VAL A 336 -9.09 -38.75 -25.34
N LEU A 337 -8.30 -39.61 -24.68
CA LEU A 337 -8.44 -39.89 -23.25
C LEU A 337 -8.20 -38.64 -22.40
N LEU A 338 -7.20 -37.83 -22.74
CA LEU A 338 -6.98 -36.53 -22.11
C LEU A 338 -8.18 -35.60 -22.34
N GLY A 339 -8.74 -35.56 -23.54
CA GLY A 339 -9.94 -34.79 -23.84
C GLY A 339 -11.15 -35.22 -22.99
N ALA A 340 -11.35 -36.53 -22.82
CA ALA A 340 -12.38 -37.05 -21.93
C ALA A 340 -12.10 -36.66 -20.46
N ALA A 341 -10.85 -36.76 -20.00
CA ALA A 341 -10.46 -36.34 -18.66
C ALA A 341 -10.66 -34.84 -18.43
N VAL A 342 -10.34 -34.00 -19.42
CA VAL A 342 -10.61 -32.55 -19.40
C VAL A 342 -12.11 -32.28 -19.37
N GLY A 343 -12.90 -32.97 -20.19
CA GLY A 343 -14.37 -32.84 -20.16
C GLY A 343 -14.97 -33.22 -18.81
N ILE A 344 -14.50 -34.32 -18.21
CA ILE A 344 -14.91 -34.75 -16.87
C ILE A 344 -14.47 -33.73 -15.80
N GLU A 345 -13.22 -33.27 -15.85
CA GLU A 345 -12.68 -32.26 -14.93
C GLU A 345 -13.43 -30.93 -15.01
N ARG A 346 -13.99 -30.60 -16.18
CA ARG A 346 -14.73 -29.37 -16.45
C ARG A 346 -16.22 -29.44 -16.09
N THR A 347 -16.77 -30.64 -15.88
CA THR A 347 -18.20 -30.80 -15.60
C THR A 347 -18.44 -30.66 -14.09
N ASP A 348 -19.47 -29.88 -13.70
CA ASP A 348 -19.90 -29.65 -12.31
C ASP A 348 -18.81 -29.08 -11.37
N ARG A 349 -17.85 -28.34 -11.92
CA ARG A 349 -16.71 -27.80 -11.16
C ARG A 349 -16.85 -26.30 -10.90
N GLU A 350 -17.88 -25.93 -10.16
CA GLU A 350 -18.05 -24.56 -9.68
C GLU A 350 -17.06 -24.26 -8.53
N ILE A 351 -16.19 -23.28 -8.71
CA ILE A 351 -15.17 -22.86 -7.73
C ILE A 351 -15.34 -21.41 -7.29
N GLU A 352 -16.19 -20.64 -7.99
CA GLU A 352 -16.49 -19.27 -7.64
C GLU A 352 -17.59 -19.21 -6.57
N PRO A 353 -17.59 -18.16 -5.73
CA PRO A 353 -18.57 -17.98 -4.67
C PRO A 353 -19.99 -17.98 -5.19
N ASP A 354 -20.93 -18.33 -4.30
CA ASP A 354 -22.35 -18.22 -4.59
C ASP A 354 -22.81 -16.75 -4.48
N TYR A 355 -22.49 -15.96 -5.52
CA TYR A 355 -22.90 -14.56 -5.60
C TYR A 355 -24.42 -14.40 -5.55
N GLU A 356 -25.17 -15.38 -6.05
CA GLU A 356 -26.63 -15.37 -6.06
C GLU A 356 -27.19 -15.54 -4.64
N ALA A 357 -26.61 -16.41 -3.82
CA ALA A 357 -26.97 -16.51 -2.39
C ALA A 357 -26.73 -15.20 -1.63
N ALA A 358 -25.62 -14.50 -1.93
CA ALA A 358 -25.37 -13.17 -1.37
C ALA A 358 -26.37 -12.13 -1.89
N ALA A 359 -26.70 -12.14 -3.19
CA ALA A 359 -27.69 -11.24 -3.78
C ALA A 359 -29.10 -11.48 -3.21
N GLN A 360 -29.49 -12.74 -2.98
CA GLN A 360 -30.73 -13.12 -2.31
C GLN A 360 -30.78 -12.61 -0.87
N SER A 361 -29.65 -12.66 -0.15
CA SER A 361 -29.53 -12.08 1.19
C SER A 361 -29.77 -10.57 1.16
N VAL A 362 -29.24 -9.86 0.15
CA VAL A 362 -29.50 -8.42 -0.02
C VAL A 362 -30.97 -8.15 -0.41
N ARG A 363 -31.58 -8.99 -1.27
CA ARG A 363 -32.99 -8.90 -1.69
C ARG A 363 -33.98 -9.16 -0.56
N ALA A 364 -33.60 -10.00 0.42
CA ALA A 364 -34.41 -10.28 1.59
C ALA A 364 -34.52 -9.06 2.53
N GLY A 365 -33.57 -8.11 2.45
CA GLY A 365 -33.62 -6.85 3.17
C GLY A 365 -34.53 -5.79 2.53
N PRO A 366 -34.52 -4.55 3.04
CA PRO A 366 -35.39 -3.48 2.57
C PRO A 366 -35.27 -3.18 1.06
N LYS A 367 -36.41 -3.07 0.36
CA LYS A 367 -36.45 -2.73 -1.08
C LYS A 367 -35.98 -1.29 -1.33
N GLN A 368 -35.31 -1.05 -2.46
CA GLN A 368 -34.82 0.27 -2.92
C GLN A 368 -33.72 0.91 -2.06
N ARG A 369 -32.79 0.13 -1.53
CA ARG A 369 -31.55 0.63 -0.91
C ARG A 369 -30.36 0.61 -1.87
N PRO A 370 -29.43 1.56 -1.79
CA PRO A 370 -28.18 1.48 -2.55
C PRO A 370 -27.34 0.27 -2.12
N VAL A 371 -26.72 -0.39 -3.09
CA VAL A 371 -25.84 -1.54 -2.87
C VAL A 371 -24.45 -1.17 -3.35
N LEU A 372 -23.46 -1.26 -2.45
CA LEU A 372 -22.05 -1.00 -2.76
C LEU A 372 -21.28 -2.30 -2.70
N THR A 373 -20.34 -2.50 -3.62
CA THR A 373 -19.52 -3.71 -3.65
C THR A 373 -18.10 -3.43 -4.11
N ASN A 374 -17.13 -4.20 -3.61
CA ASN A 374 -15.78 -4.25 -4.16
C ASN A 374 -15.68 -5.21 -5.38
N SER A 375 -16.73 -5.99 -5.67
CA SER A 375 -16.70 -7.07 -6.64
C SER A 375 -17.55 -6.77 -7.88
N ALA A 376 -16.89 -6.63 -9.03
CA ALA A 376 -17.57 -6.48 -10.31
C ALA A 376 -18.38 -7.74 -10.70
N ALA A 377 -17.93 -8.92 -10.27
CA ALA A 377 -18.67 -10.16 -10.46
C ALA A 377 -19.97 -10.14 -9.64
N PHE A 378 -19.93 -9.73 -8.37
CA PHE A 378 -21.15 -9.55 -7.58
C PHE A 378 -22.10 -8.53 -8.22
N ALA A 379 -21.59 -7.41 -8.73
CA ALA A 379 -22.41 -6.41 -9.41
C ALA A 379 -23.16 -6.96 -10.64
N PHE A 380 -22.60 -7.97 -11.33
CA PHE A 380 -23.30 -8.67 -12.41
C PHE A 380 -24.51 -9.48 -11.90
N TYR A 381 -24.34 -10.25 -10.82
CA TYR A 381 -25.43 -11.06 -10.23
C TYR A 381 -26.48 -10.21 -9.50
N ALA A 382 -26.06 -9.05 -8.98
CA ALA A 382 -26.89 -8.07 -8.30
C ALA A 382 -27.27 -6.88 -9.21
N ARG A 383 -27.25 -7.05 -10.54
CA ARG A 383 -27.53 -5.98 -11.51
C ARG A 383 -28.93 -5.40 -11.39
N ASP A 384 -29.90 -6.23 -11.01
CA ASP A 384 -31.27 -5.83 -10.71
C ASP A 384 -31.37 -4.91 -9.48
N LEU A 385 -30.40 -4.99 -8.57
CA LEU A 385 -30.30 -4.17 -7.36
C LEU A 385 -29.60 -2.83 -7.59
N GLY A 386 -29.05 -2.59 -8.78
CA GLY A 386 -28.28 -1.38 -9.07
C GLY A 386 -26.96 -1.31 -8.27
N ALA A 387 -26.33 -2.46 -8.01
CA ALA A 387 -25.08 -2.53 -7.27
C ALA A 387 -23.95 -1.74 -7.94
N GLN A 388 -23.25 -0.92 -7.17
CA GLN A 388 -22.16 -0.08 -7.65
C GLN A 388 -20.81 -0.58 -7.16
N VAL A 389 -19.89 -0.77 -8.11
CA VAL A 389 -18.50 -1.11 -7.83
C VAL A 389 -17.76 0.13 -7.32
N ASP A 390 -17.08 0.00 -6.19
CA ASP A 390 -16.36 1.08 -5.51
C ASP A 390 -14.84 0.93 -5.69
N ARG A 391 -14.25 1.68 -6.63
CA ARG A 391 -12.80 1.67 -6.95
C ARG A 391 -12.27 3.11 -7.16
N PRO A 392 -11.02 3.47 -6.75
CA PRO A 392 -10.03 2.65 -6.03
C PRO A 392 -10.56 2.11 -4.70
N PHE A 393 -10.10 0.91 -4.32
CA PHE A 393 -10.55 0.27 -3.08
C PHE A 393 -10.13 1.12 -1.89
N GLY A 394 -11.08 1.44 -1.02
CA GLY A 394 -10.80 2.29 0.14
C GLY A 394 -10.89 3.79 -0.15
N LEU A 395 -11.79 4.23 -1.03
CA LEU A 395 -12.37 5.56 -0.83
C LEU A 395 -12.99 5.55 0.58
N GLY A 396 -12.53 6.45 1.46
CA GLY A 396 -13.05 6.58 2.81
C GLY A 396 -14.58 6.71 2.88
N PRO A 397 -15.17 6.76 4.09
CA PRO A 397 -16.63 6.78 4.27
C PRO A 397 -17.25 7.97 3.52
N GLY A 398 -17.75 7.72 2.30
CA GLY A 398 -18.03 8.80 1.36
C GLY A 398 -18.95 8.46 0.20
N ARG A 399 -19.08 7.18 -0.21
CA ARG A 399 -20.21 6.76 -1.04
C ARG A 399 -21.43 6.39 -0.20
N GLU A 400 -21.23 5.72 0.93
CA GLU A 400 -22.28 5.40 1.91
C GLU A 400 -23.00 6.67 2.41
N ALA A 401 -22.26 7.76 2.64
CA ALA A 401 -22.79 9.05 3.08
C ALA A 401 -23.52 9.85 1.97
N ARG A 402 -23.22 9.59 0.67
CA ARG A 402 -23.88 10.24 -0.47
C ARG A 402 -25.22 9.59 -0.85
N CYS A 403 -25.46 8.38 -0.35
CA CYS A 403 -26.60 7.54 -0.72
C CYS A 403 -27.92 7.91 0.00
N GLY A 404 -27.91 8.87 0.92
CA GLY A 404 -29.11 9.44 1.56
C GLY A 404 -29.71 8.56 2.68
N CYS A 405 -30.86 8.99 3.21
CA CYS A 405 -31.49 8.54 4.47
C CYS A 405 -32.05 7.09 4.46
N ARG A 406 -31.56 6.19 3.61
CA ARG A 406 -31.92 4.77 3.57
C ARG A 406 -30.63 3.96 3.65
N GLY A 407 -30.53 3.03 4.59
CA GLY A 407 -29.31 2.24 4.86
C GLY A 407 -28.75 1.58 3.60
N VAL A 408 -27.44 1.38 3.56
CA VAL A 408 -26.71 0.86 2.40
C VAL A 408 -26.41 -0.62 2.63
N ALA A 409 -26.57 -1.47 1.61
CA ALA A 409 -26.02 -2.82 1.67
C ALA A 409 -24.61 -2.81 1.09
N VAL A 410 -23.63 -3.23 1.88
CA VAL A 410 -22.24 -3.38 1.45
C VAL A 410 -21.98 -4.85 1.25
N VAL A 411 -21.51 -5.26 0.07
CA VAL A 411 -21.15 -6.65 -0.22
C VAL A 411 -19.72 -6.71 -0.73
N ASP A 412 -18.82 -7.29 0.04
CA ASP A 412 -17.40 -7.37 -0.30
C ASP A 412 -16.95 -8.82 -0.50
N ASP A 413 -16.18 -9.08 -1.55
CA ASP A 413 -15.48 -10.33 -1.78
C ASP A 413 -14.07 -10.23 -1.20
N GLU A 414 -13.75 -11.11 -0.24
CA GLU A 414 -12.43 -11.20 0.41
C GLU A 414 -11.29 -11.50 -0.57
N ARG A 415 -11.60 -12.07 -1.74
CA ARG A 415 -10.61 -12.47 -2.74
C ARG A 415 -10.17 -11.34 -3.66
N VAL A 416 -10.91 -10.23 -3.69
CA VAL A 416 -10.60 -9.06 -4.51
C VAL A 416 -9.56 -8.19 -3.80
N ALA A 417 -8.63 -7.58 -4.55
CA ALA A 417 -7.62 -6.68 -4.00
C ALA A 417 -8.28 -5.58 -3.14
N GLY A 418 -7.75 -5.32 -1.94
CA GLY A 418 -8.39 -4.44 -0.95
C GLY A 418 -9.28 -5.16 0.07
N GLY A 419 -9.66 -6.43 -0.18
CA GLY A 419 -10.38 -7.28 0.76
C GLY A 419 -11.74 -6.73 1.20
N VAL A 420 -12.23 -7.21 2.34
CA VAL A 420 -13.47 -6.74 2.96
C VAL A 420 -13.23 -5.41 3.65
N ARG A 421 -14.01 -4.39 3.29
CA ARG A 421 -13.88 -3.05 3.87
C ARG A 421 -14.41 -3.07 5.31
N PRO A 422 -13.76 -2.39 6.27
CA PRO A 422 -14.32 -2.21 7.61
C PRO A 422 -15.57 -1.30 7.57
N GLY A 423 -16.43 -1.39 8.58
CA GLY A 423 -17.66 -0.57 8.68
C GLY A 423 -18.74 -1.16 9.58
N ALA A 424 -19.67 -0.32 10.03
CA ALA A 424 -20.76 -0.67 10.95
C ALA A 424 -21.90 -1.44 10.26
N GLY A 425 -22.60 -2.30 11.00
CA GLY A 425 -23.73 -3.08 10.51
C GLY A 425 -23.62 -4.57 10.81
N ALA A 426 -24.74 -5.30 10.74
CA ALA A 426 -24.75 -6.74 10.92
C ALA A 426 -23.99 -7.41 9.77
N ARG A 427 -22.98 -8.21 10.09
CA ARG A 427 -22.15 -8.96 9.15
C ARG A 427 -22.72 -10.36 8.95
N THR A 428 -22.92 -10.75 7.68
CA THR A 428 -23.27 -12.11 7.28
C THR A 428 -22.27 -12.60 6.25
N ASP A 429 -21.58 -13.68 6.56
CA ASP A 429 -20.62 -14.31 5.64
C ASP A 429 -21.34 -15.34 4.76
N VAL A 430 -21.16 -15.22 3.45
CA VAL A 430 -21.65 -16.15 2.42
C VAL A 430 -20.44 -16.64 1.63
N GLY A 431 -19.75 -17.66 2.17
CA GLY A 431 -18.48 -18.11 1.61
C GLY A 431 -17.39 -17.05 1.79
N SER A 432 -16.77 -16.59 0.69
CA SER A 432 -15.81 -15.48 0.70
C SER A 432 -16.46 -14.10 0.55
N LEU A 433 -17.79 -14.03 0.43
CA LEU A 433 -18.54 -12.78 0.34
C LEU A 433 -18.99 -12.37 1.74
N VAL A 434 -18.84 -11.09 2.05
CA VAL A 434 -19.28 -10.49 3.30
C VAL A 434 -20.38 -9.49 2.98
N VAL A 435 -21.60 -9.80 3.40
CA VAL A 435 -22.75 -8.92 3.31
C VAL A 435 -22.90 -8.16 4.61
N ARG A 436 -22.92 -6.83 4.54
CA ARG A 436 -23.13 -5.94 5.68
C ARG A 436 -24.28 -4.99 5.41
N GLU A 437 -25.25 -4.97 6.31
CA GLU A 437 -26.31 -3.96 6.28
C GLU A 437 -25.86 -2.73 7.08
N ALA A 438 -25.40 -1.70 6.37
CA ALA A 438 -25.09 -0.43 6.99
C ALA A 438 -26.42 0.32 7.26
N PRO A 439 -26.67 0.79 8.50
CA PRO A 439 -27.88 1.53 8.82
C PRO A 439 -27.97 2.83 8.00
N PRO A 440 -29.19 3.39 7.80
CA PRO A 440 -29.34 4.69 7.18
C PRO A 440 -28.48 5.72 7.87
N VAL A 441 -27.82 6.59 7.10
CA VAL A 441 -27.29 7.85 7.64
C VAL A 441 -28.48 8.78 7.80
N SER A 442 -29.32 8.51 8.80
CA SER A 442 -30.25 9.48 9.37
C SER A 442 -29.67 9.88 10.71
N GLY A 443 -29.82 11.17 11.03
CA GLY A 443 -29.72 11.60 12.41
C GLY A 443 -30.43 10.61 13.36
N ALA A 444 -29.82 10.41 14.52
CA ALA A 444 -30.28 9.60 15.64
C ALA A 444 -31.72 9.05 15.54
N ALA A 445 -31.89 7.72 15.59
CA ALA A 445 -32.56 7.05 16.72
C ALA A 445 -33.13 5.65 16.40
N ASN A 446 -32.92 4.76 17.38
CA ASN A 446 -33.81 3.71 17.91
C ASN A 446 -34.27 2.54 17.03
N VAL A 447 -33.91 1.31 17.44
CA VAL A 447 -34.89 0.23 17.67
C VAL A 447 -34.47 -0.57 18.92
N ALA A 448 -35.45 -0.74 19.80
CA ALA A 448 -35.43 -1.50 21.04
C ALA A 448 -35.81 -2.97 20.82
N GLY A 449 -35.37 -3.83 21.75
CA GLY A 449 -36.20 -4.88 22.34
C GLY A 449 -36.19 -6.26 21.68
N GLY A 450 -35.65 -7.24 22.39
CA GLY A 450 -35.79 -8.67 22.08
C GLY A 450 -35.09 -9.56 23.11
N GLN A 451 -35.61 -9.55 24.34
CA GLN A 451 -35.22 -10.44 25.44
C GLN A 451 -35.33 -11.94 25.07
N GLY A 452 -34.39 -12.72 25.60
CA GLY A 452 -34.45 -14.17 25.69
C GLY A 452 -33.59 -14.63 26.87
N ASP A 453 -34.21 -14.65 28.05
CA ASP A 453 -33.69 -15.14 29.33
C ASP A 453 -33.21 -16.60 29.27
N MET A 454 -32.10 -16.89 29.97
CA MET A 454 -32.11 -17.76 31.16
C MET A 454 -30.73 -17.79 31.87
N ASN A 455 -30.61 -16.89 32.84
CA ASN A 455 -30.23 -17.15 34.24
C ASN A 455 -29.29 -18.31 34.60
N GLY A 456 -28.17 -17.92 35.21
CA GLY A 456 -27.30 -18.75 36.04
C GLY A 456 -26.51 -17.93 37.08
N LEU A 457 -27.25 -17.27 37.98
CA LEU A 457 -26.82 -16.79 39.32
C LEU A 457 -25.93 -15.52 39.43
N ALA A 458 -26.61 -14.39 39.58
CA ALA A 458 -26.14 -13.24 40.35
C ALA A 458 -26.47 -13.41 41.85
N CYS A 459 -25.81 -12.59 42.68
CA CYS A 459 -26.13 -12.23 44.07
C CYS A 459 -25.64 -13.13 45.23
N ALA A 460 -24.37 -12.93 45.61
CA ALA A 460 -23.88 -12.83 47.01
C ALA A 460 -22.34 -12.66 46.94
N LEU A 461 -21.64 -11.68 47.48
CA LEU A 461 -21.89 -10.64 48.48
C LEU A 461 -20.77 -9.59 48.27
N ALA A 462 -21.13 -8.39 47.83
CA ALA A 462 -20.33 -7.20 48.08
C ALA A 462 -20.60 -6.79 49.54
N ALA A 463 -19.67 -7.09 50.47
CA ALA A 463 -19.60 -6.44 51.78
C ALA A 463 -18.39 -6.88 52.64
N ILE A 464 -17.14 -6.83 52.14
CA ILE A 464 -15.95 -6.58 53.00
C ILE A 464 -14.97 -5.74 52.18
N ALA A 465 -15.24 -4.43 52.14
CA ALA A 465 -14.31 -3.42 51.67
C ALA A 465 -13.71 -2.72 52.90
N ALA A 466 -12.43 -3.00 53.20
CA ALA A 466 -11.51 -2.09 53.88
C ALA A 466 -10.11 -2.74 53.95
N GLY A 467 -9.16 -2.16 53.22
CA GLY A 467 -7.73 -2.38 53.45
C GLY A 467 -7.01 -3.14 52.34
N LEU A 468 -6.10 -2.41 51.66
CA LEU A 468 -5.08 -2.82 50.65
C LEU A 468 -5.45 -2.37 49.23
N GLY A 469 -5.10 -1.12 48.92
CA GLY A 469 -5.37 -0.49 47.62
C GLY A 469 -4.28 -0.73 46.56
N PRO A 470 -4.66 -0.82 45.27
CA PRO A 470 -3.85 -0.32 44.17
C PRO A 470 -4.09 1.20 44.01
N ALA A 471 -3.11 1.88 43.40
CA ALA A 471 -3.08 3.33 43.21
C ALA A 471 -4.41 3.91 42.71
N GLN A 472 -4.91 4.93 43.41
CA GLN A 472 -6.00 5.76 42.92
C GLN A 472 -5.62 6.39 41.57
N PRO A 473 -6.54 6.45 40.59
CA PRO A 473 -6.37 7.33 39.46
C PRO A 473 -6.25 8.78 39.98
N PRO A 474 -5.41 9.63 39.37
CA PRO A 474 -5.28 11.01 39.80
C PRO A 474 -6.63 11.73 39.71
N ALA A 475 -6.88 12.62 40.68
CA ALA A 475 -8.09 13.42 40.76
C ALA A 475 -8.37 14.19 39.46
N PRO A 476 -9.64 14.42 39.08
CA PRO A 476 -10.00 15.22 37.92
C PRO A 476 -9.60 16.67 38.19
N GLY A 477 -8.59 17.17 37.47
CA GLY A 477 -8.06 18.53 37.63
C GLY A 477 -6.53 18.65 37.57
N GLY A 478 -5.78 17.55 37.45
CA GLY A 478 -4.34 17.60 37.22
C GLY A 478 -4.02 18.16 35.82
N THR A 479 -3.17 19.18 35.76
CA THR A 479 -2.57 19.71 34.52
C THR A 479 -1.97 18.58 33.70
N ARG A 480 -2.38 18.42 32.44
CA ARG A 480 -1.79 17.44 31.54
C ARG A 480 -0.46 17.97 31.03
N ASP A 481 0.61 17.29 31.37
CA ASP A 481 1.97 17.66 30.96
C ASP A 481 2.28 17.10 29.56
N LEU A 482 1.67 17.72 28.54
CA LEU A 482 1.86 17.43 27.12
C LEU A 482 2.50 18.64 26.44
N GLU A 483 3.75 18.53 26.02
CA GLU A 483 4.47 19.53 25.25
C GLU A 483 4.11 19.45 23.76
N VAL A 484 4.20 20.58 23.06
CA VAL A 484 4.08 20.65 21.61
C VAL A 484 5.41 21.04 20.99
N THR A 485 5.91 20.24 20.06
CA THR A 485 7.14 20.51 19.32
C THR A 485 6.88 20.75 17.84
N LEU A 486 7.73 21.55 17.20
CA LEU A 486 7.76 21.73 15.76
C LEU A 486 9.15 21.41 15.21
N GLN A 487 9.21 20.80 14.03
CA GLN A 487 10.47 20.66 13.28
C GLN A 487 10.36 21.22 11.88
N ASP A 488 11.36 22.00 11.48
CA ASP A 488 11.58 22.43 10.10
C ASP A 488 13.06 22.75 9.86
N ASP A 489 13.86 21.73 9.56
CA ASP A 489 15.31 21.92 9.33
C ASP A 489 15.60 22.74 8.08
N ALA A 490 14.69 22.79 7.10
CA ALA A 490 14.86 23.64 5.92
C ALA A 490 14.88 25.12 6.30
N GLN A 491 13.93 25.54 7.16
CA GLN A 491 13.91 26.91 7.68
C GLN A 491 14.97 27.14 8.76
N MET A 492 15.20 26.17 9.65
CA MET A 492 16.04 26.35 10.84
C MET A 492 17.54 26.13 10.60
N LEU A 493 17.94 25.17 9.77
CA LEU A 493 19.36 24.83 9.54
C LEU A 493 19.91 25.36 8.21
N HIS A 494 19.05 25.58 7.22
CA HIS A 494 19.46 25.96 5.86
C HIS A 494 19.14 27.42 5.49
N GLY A 495 18.44 28.16 6.36
CA GLY A 495 18.18 29.58 6.20
C GLY A 495 19.38 30.49 6.50
N THR A 496 19.32 31.72 5.99
CA THR A 496 20.19 32.84 6.45
C THR A 496 19.88 33.21 7.90
N TYR A 497 20.77 33.97 8.57
CA TYR A 497 20.59 34.36 9.98
C TYR A 497 19.21 34.99 10.25
N PRO A 498 18.76 36.00 9.48
CA PRO A 498 17.45 36.61 9.71
C PRO A 498 16.29 35.66 9.43
N GLN A 499 16.45 34.72 8.49
CA GLN A 499 15.41 33.72 8.19
C GLN A 499 15.25 32.72 9.34
N VAL A 500 16.35 32.24 9.93
CA VAL A 500 16.32 31.33 11.08
C VAL A 500 15.71 32.02 12.31
N GLU A 501 16.07 33.27 12.59
CA GLU A 501 15.46 34.05 13.68
C GLU A 501 13.97 34.28 13.45
N LYS A 502 13.56 34.59 12.22
CA LYS A 502 12.15 34.75 11.85
C LYS A 502 11.38 33.44 11.99
N ALA A 503 11.97 32.32 11.58
CA ALA A 503 11.36 30.99 11.70
C ALA A 503 11.19 30.61 13.19
N ALA A 504 12.24 30.75 14.00
CA ALA A 504 12.19 30.51 15.45
C ALA A 504 11.11 31.35 16.13
N LYS A 505 11.05 32.66 15.82
CA LYS A 505 9.99 33.54 16.34
C LYS A 505 8.61 33.08 15.88
N ARG A 506 8.44 32.69 14.62
CA ARG A 506 7.15 32.21 14.11
C ARG A 506 6.70 30.93 14.80
N ILE A 507 7.62 30.02 15.09
CA ILE A 507 7.34 28.79 15.86
C ILE A 507 6.88 29.14 17.28
N ALA A 508 7.54 30.09 17.94
CA ALA A 508 7.12 30.58 19.26
C ALA A 508 5.77 31.30 19.21
N ASP A 509 5.52 32.12 18.19
CA ASP A 509 4.25 32.85 18.00
C ASP A 509 3.07 31.90 17.71
N LEU A 510 3.33 30.72 17.13
CA LEU A 510 2.35 29.63 17.00
C LEU A 510 2.08 28.92 18.35
N GLY A 511 2.91 29.15 19.37
CA GLY A 511 2.78 28.58 20.70
C GLY A 511 3.42 27.20 20.88
N ALA A 512 4.37 26.79 20.03
CA ALA A 512 5.14 25.58 20.30
C ALA A 512 6.03 25.79 21.55
N ASP A 513 6.22 24.74 22.34
CA ASP A 513 7.11 24.76 23.51
C ASP A 513 8.57 24.53 23.09
N ARG A 514 8.76 23.76 22.02
CA ARG A 514 10.06 23.19 21.64
C ARG A 514 10.28 23.15 20.14
N VAL A 515 11.51 23.37 19.70
CA VAL A 515 11.94 23.01 18.34
C VAL A 515 12.81 21.76 18.35
N ARG A 516 12.52 20.83 17.43
CA ARG A 516 13.40 19.68 17.15
C ARG A 516 14.33 20.05 16.00
N LEU A 517 15.64 19.83 16.18
CA LEU A 517 16.70 20.13 15.22
C LEU A 517 17.55 18.89 14.93
N THR A 518 18.01 18.73 13.69
CA THR A 518 18.88 17.61 13.33
C THR A 518 20.37 17.94 13.42
N ALA A 519 21.12 17.19 14.23
CA ALA A 519 22.58 17.16 14.19
C ALA A 519 23.05 16.06 13.23
N GLY A 520 23.07 16.37 11.92
CA GLY A 520 23.41 15.43 10.85
C GLY A 520 24.86 14.93 10.91
N TRP A 521 25.12 13.70 11.33
CA TRP A 521 26.46 13.15 11.55
C TRP A 521 27.31 13.20 10.29
N SER A 522 26.80 12.75 9.14
CA SER A 522 27.56 12.86 7.88
C SER A 522 27.74 14.30 7.41
N ALA A 523 26.80 15.20 7.70
CA ALA A 523 26.87 16.62 7.33
C ALA A 523 27.83 17.41 8.21
N LEU A 524 28.03 16.98 9.46
CA LEU A 524 28.92 17.61 10.43
C LEU A 524 30.31 17.01 10.41
N ALA A 525 30.47 15.73 10.06
CA ALA A 525 31.73 15.00 10.12
C ALA A 525 32.78 15.50 9.11
N PRO A 526 34.08 15.41 9.46
CA PRO A 526 35.17 15.64 8.51
C PRO A 526 35.20 14.56 7.42
N GLU A 527 35.55 14.99 6.20
CA GLU A 527 35.74 14.14 5.03
C GLU A 527 34.66 13.05 4.87
N PRO A 528 33.36 13.42 4.84
CA PRO A 528 32.28 12.45 5.02
C PRO A 528 32.11 11.46 3.87
N LEU A 529 32.77 11.69 2.73
CA LEU A 529 32.82 10.78 1.59
C LEU A 529 34.05 9.86 1.60
N SER A 530 35.04 10.13 2.46
CA SER A 530 36.27 9.35 2.52
C SER A 530 36.01 7.96 3.12
N PRO A 531 36.51 6.88 2.50
CA PRO A 531 36.49 5.56 3.11
C PRO A 531 37.52 5.42 4.24
N GLN A 532 38.50 6.32 4.34
CA GLN A 532 39.45 6.37 5.44
C GLN A 532 39.01 7.38 6.50
N ARG A 533 39.04 6.96 7.77
CA ARG A 533 38.77 7.88 8.89
C ARG A 533 39.92 8.89 9.00
N PRO A 534 39.64 10.20 8.96
CA PRO A 534 40.68 11.20 9.15
C PRO A 534 41.24 11.18 10.57
N ALA A 535 42.42 11.78 10.77
CA ALA A 535 43.02 11.95 12.08
C ALA A 535 42.43 13.20 12.76
N PHE A 536 41.61 12.99 13.78
CA PHE A 536 41.00 14.03 14.62
C PHE A 536 40.42 13.43 15.91
N GLU A 537 40.25 14.27 16.92
CA GLU A 537 39.56 13.90 18.17
C GLU A 537 38.04 13.95 18.00
N ALA A 538 37.42 12.81 17.69
CA ALA A 538 35.99 12.74 17.40
C ALA A 538 35.05 13.04 18.59
N THR A 539 35.59 13.28 19.79
CA THR A 539 34.80 13.77 20.94
C THR A 539 34.92 15.28 21.15
N ASP A 540 35.61 15.98 20.27
CA ASP A 540 35.83 17.44 20.30
C ASP A 540 35.27 18.08 19.02
N SER A 541 34.11 18.74 19.15
CA SER A 541 33.45 19.40 18.02
C SER A 541 34.26 20.56 17.42
N ALA A 542 35.28 21.09 18.12
CA ALA A 542 36.14 22.15 17.60
C ALA A 542 37.07 21.67 16.47
N GLN A 543 37.33 20.36 16.37
CA GLN A 543 38.14 19.75 15.30
C GLN A 543 37.31 19.32 14.08
N TYR A 544 35.99 19.53 14.11
CA TYR A 544 35.10 19.26 12.98
C TYR A 544 35.04 20.47 12.03
N PRO A 545 34.64 20.29 10.75
CA PRO A 545 34.37 21.39 9.83
C PRO A 545 33.35 22.39 10.40
N LYS A 546 33.69 23.68 10.41
CA LYS A 546 32.92 24.70 11.14
C LYS A 546 31.53 24.96 10.56
N ASP A 547 31.38 24.94 9.23
CA ASP A 547 30.18 25.45 8.55
C ASP A 547 28.88 24.77 8.99
N GLY A 548 28.89 23.45 9.14
CA GLY A 548 27.72 22.69 9.60
C GLY A 548 27.38 22.97 11.05
N TRP A 549 28.38 23.04 11.93
CA TRP A 549 28.19 23.35 13.34
C TRP A 549 27.68 24.77 13.57
N VAL A 550 28.17 25.75 12.80
CA VAL A 550 27.70 27.15 12.88
C VAL A 550 26.20 27.25 12.52
N ARG A 551 25.72 26.47 11.55
CA ARG A 551 24.29 26.42 11.22
C ARG A 551 23.45 25.88 12.37
N LEU A 552 23.90 24.81 13.01
CA LEU A 552 23.22 24.23 14.16
C LEU A 552 23.28 25.19 15.37
N ASP A 553 24.44 25.80 15.66
CA ASP A 553 24.59 26.79 16.73
C ASP A 553 23.61 27.96 16.56
N ARG A 554 23.49 28.46 15.33
CA ARG A 554 22.56 29.54 14.98
C ARG A 554 21.11 29.14 15.25
N ALA A 555 20.70 27.95 14.84
CA ALA A 555 19.35 27.44 15.08
C ALA A 555 19.05 27.30 16.58
N VAL A 556 19.99 26.73 17.35
CA VAL A 556 19.88 26.61 18.82
C VAL A 556 19.79 27.99 19.47
N LYS A 557 20.66 28.93 19.09
CA LYS A 557 20.64 30.32 19.59
C LYS A 557 19.33 31.02 19.28
N ALA A 558 18.84 30.92 18.04
CA ALA A 558 17.61 31.55 17.60
C ALA A 558 16.38 30.98 18.34
N ALA A 559 16.32 29.66 18.51
CA ALA A 559 15.24 28.99 19.24
C ALA A 559 15.19 29.45 20.70
N ARG A 560 16.32 29.41 21.41
CA ARG A 560 16.42 29.85 22.81
C ARG A 560 16.11 31.34 22.96
N ALA A 561 16.54 32.17 22.02
CA ALA A 561 16.22 33.60 22.02
C ALA A 561 14.73 33.88 21.80
N ALA A 562 14.02 32.99 21.08
CA ALA A 562 12.57 33.05 20.90
C ALA A 562 11.79 32.44 22.08
N GLY A 563 12.47 31.95 23.12
CA GLY A 563 11.84 31.32 24.29
C GLY A 563 11.50 29.84 24.11
N LEU A 564 11.94 29.20 23.01
CA LEU A 564 11.70 27.79 22.74
C LEU A 564 12.73 26.91 23.45
N GLU A 565 12.27 25.77 23.98
CA GLU A 565 13.15 24.66 24.31
C GLU A 565 13.70 24.00 23.03
N VAL A 566 14.78 23.22 23.17
CA VAL A 566 15.43 22.56 22.02
C VAL A 566 15.56 21.07 22.28
N GLN A 567 15.24 20.26 21.27
CA GLN A 567 15.62 18.86 21.16
C GLN A 567 16.57 18.69 19.98
N ILE A 568 17.63 17.91 20.16
CA ILE A 568 18.51 17.52 19.06
C ILE A 568 18.33 16.04 18.73
N ASP A 569 18.07 15.74 17.47
CA ASP A 569 18.22 14.40 16.94
C ASP A 569 19.65 14.19 16.42
N ALA A 570 20.39 13.29 17.06
CA ALA A 570 21.67 12.83 16.57
C ALA A 570 21.46 11.80 15.43
N ALA A 571 21.13 12.31 14.25
CA ALA A 571 20.88 11.59 13.00
C ALA A 571 21.70 12.23 11.88
N PHE A 572 21.23 12.46 10.65
CA PHE A 572 21.06 11.41 9.65
C PHE A 572 22.38 10.99 9.04
N TRP A 573 22.46 9.70 8.70
CA TRP A 573 23.55 9.07 7.95
C TRP A 573 24.92 9.18 8.64
N ALA A 574 25.73 8.16 8.45
CA ALA A 574 27.11 8.18 8.92
C ALA A 574 28.04 8.73 7.83
N PRO A 575 29.22 9.23 8.18
CA PRO A 575 30.27 9.42 7.19
C PRO A 575 30.75 8.07 6.64
N ARG A 576 31.27 8.05 5.42
CA ARG A 576 31.69 6.83 4.70
C ARG A 576 32.71 6.00 5.46
N TRP A 577 33.60 6.63 6.22
CA TRP A 577 34.60 5.97 7.06
C TRP A 577 34.02 5.31 8.31
N ALA A 578 32.77 5.61 8.68
CA ALA A 578 32.10 5.03 9.85
C ALA A 578 31.10 3.90 9.50
N VAL A 579 31.00 3.51 8.22
CA VAL A 579 30.12 2.41 7.78
C VAL A 579 30.92 1.22 7.25
N GLN A 580 30.36 0.03 7.41
CA GLN A 580 31.01 -1.20 6.92
C GLN A 580 31.10 -1.22 5.39
N ARG A 581 30.11 -0.65 4.71
CA ARG A 581 29.98 -0.66 3.26
C ARG A 581 29.42 0.67 2.76
N GLY A 582 29.95 1.15 1.64
CA GLY A 582 29.41 2.33 0.95
C GLY A 582 28.11 2.03 0.22
N SER A 583 27.23 3.01 0.16
CA SER A 583 25.90 2.94 -0.44
C SER A 583 25.95 3.12 -1.97
N GLY A 584 27.13 3.45 -2.51
CA GLY A 584 27.44 3.45 -3.95
C GLY A 584 27.09 4.74 -4.70
N GLY A 585 26.86 5.85 -4.00
CA GLY A 585 26.60 7.16 -4.62
C GLY A 585 27.51 8.26 -4.08
N ASP A 586 27.53 9.40 -4.78
CA ASP A 586 28.43 10.52 -4.49
C ASP A 586 27.96 11.44 -3.35
N ALA A 587 26.79 11.16 -2.76
CA ALA A 587 26.24 11.92 -1.64
C ALA A 587 26.58 11.25 -0.29
N PRO A 588 26.84 12.02 0.79
CA PRO A 588 27.22 11.51 2.10
C PRO A 588 26.01 10.93 2.87
N ARG A 589 25.32 9.96 2.28
CA ARG A 589 24.08 9.35 2.79
C ARG A 589 24.29 7.90 3.23
N GLU A 590 25.43 7.66 3.86
CA GLU A 590 25.87 6.31 4.23
C GLU A 590 25.11 5.78 5.44
N ARG A 591 24.71 4.51 5.37
CA ARG A 591 23.79 3.92 6.37
C ARG A 591 23.98 2.44 6.62
N TRP A 592 24.99 1.83 6.02
CA TRP A 592 25.19 0.39 6.10
C TRP A 592 26.02 0.00 7.32
N ASN A 593 25.36 -0.56 8.35
CA ASN A 593 25.97 -0.90 9.63
C ASN A 593 26.88 0.24 10.14
N PRO A 594 26.34 1.40 10.52
CA PRO A 594 27.12 2.51 11.10
C PRO A 594 27.80 2.10 12.41
N ASN A 595 29.09 2.40 12.60
CA ASN A 595 29.86 1.98 13.78
C ASN A 595 29.31 2.63 15.06
N PRO A 596 28.81 1.85 16.04
CA PRO A 596 28.25 2.40 17.28
C PRO A 596 29.24 3.21 18.12
N ALA A 597 30.51 2.81 18.15
CA ALA A 597 31.52 3.51 18.94
C ALA A 597 31.84 4.89 18.35
N GLU A 598 31.99 4.98 17.03
CA GLU A 598 32.18 6.25 16.32
C GLU A 598 30.94 7.16 16.45
N PHE A 599 29.74 6.57 16.39
CA PHE A 599 28.50 7.31 16.64
C PHE A 599 28.47 7.87 18.07
N GLY A 600 28.82 7.07 19.08
CA GLY A 600 28.92 7.52 20.46
C GLY A 600 29.94 8.65 20.66
N GLN A 601 31.08 8.63 19.94
CA GLN A 601 32.05 9.72 19.97
C GLN A 601 31.48 11.02 19.41
N PHE A 602 30.82 10.95 18.25
CA PHE A 602 30.14 12.10 17.65
C PHE A 602 29.05 12.68 18.56
N VAL A 603 28.20 11.80 19.13
CA VAL A 603 27.17 12.21 20.09
C VAL A 603 27.80 12.89 21.30
N LYS A 604 28.93 12.39 21.81
CA LYS A 604 29.67 13.04 22.90
C LYS A 604 30.18 14.43 22.52
N ALA A 605 30.68 14.60 21.30
CA ALA A 605 31.11 15.91 20.79
C ALA A 605 29.95 16.90 20.72
N ALA A 606 28.78 16.46 20.24
CA ALA A 606 27.57 17.28 20.19
C ALA A 606 27.09 17.66 21.60
N ALA A 607 27.05 16.72 22.54
CA ALA A 607 26.63 17.00 23.91
C ALA A 607 27.56 17.97 24.63
N LYS A 608 28.88 17.80 24.52
CA LYS A 608 29.86 18.77 25.06
C LYS A 608 29.73 20.15 24.44
N ARG A 609 29.27 20.25 23.19
CA ARG A 609 29.07 21.54 22.52
C ARG A 609 27.85 22.28 23.07
N TYR A 610 26.81 21.55 23.43
CA TYR A 610 25.54 22.10 23.90
C TYR A 610 25.30 21.79 25.39
N ASP A 611 26.35 21.75 26.20
CA ASP A 611 26.28 21.60 27.66
C ASP A 611 26.02 22.95 28.38
N GLY A 612 25.98 24.06 27.63
CA GLY A 612 25.89 25.42 28.18
C GLY A 612 27.24 26.05 28.56
N GLY A 613 28.32 25.28 28.47
CA GLY A 613 29.69 25.66 28.81
C GLY A 613 30.55 26.07 27.60
N PHE A 614 30.23 25.56 26.41
CA PHE A 614 31.03 25.74 25.20
C PHE A 614 31.10 27.21 24.73
N PRO A 615 32.29 27.78 24.47
CA PRO A 615 32.43 29.15 23.95
C PRO A 615 31.79 29.33 22.57
N ASP A 616 30.95 30.35 22.39
CA ASP A 616 30.32 30.65 21.10
C ASP A 616 31.40 31.08 20.08
N PRO A 617 31.60 30.33 18.97
CA PRO A 617 32.61 30.66 17.98
C PRO A 617 32.32 31.96 17.21
N GLU A 618 31.06 32.40 17.17
CA GLU A 618 30.64 33.63 16.48
C GLU A 618 30.53 34.84 17.44
N ARG A 619 30.45 34.62 18.75
CA ARG A 619 30.22 35.68 19.75
C ARG A 619 31.22 35.58 20.91
N LYS A 620 32.35 36.28 20.77
CA LYS A 620 33.44 36.28 21.76
C LYS A 620 32.93 36.62 23.17
N GLY A 621 33.25 35.78 24.14
CA GLY A 621 32.87 35.94 25.54
C GLY A 621 31.48 35.41 25.91
N GLN A 622 30.69 34.96 24.93
CA GLN A 622 29.42 34.26 25.15
C GLN A 622 29.62 32.74 25.08
N LYS A 623 28.64 32.00 25.59
CA LYS A 623 28.57 30.54 25.53
C LYS A 623 27.36 30.11 24.71
N LEU A 624 27.46 28.95 24.07
CA LEU A 624 26.31 28.34 23.40
C LEU A 624 25.26 27.92 24.45
N PRO A 625 23.95 28.04 24.13
CA PRO A 625 22.91 27.56 25.03
C PRO A 625 22.96 26.05 25.24
N SER A 626 22.49 25.59 26.40
CA SER A 626 22.39 24.16 26.71
C SER A 626 21.21 23.50 25.98
N VAL A 627 21.39 22.24 25.56
CA VAL A 627 20.34 21.37 25.04
C VAL A 627 20.27 20.11 25.89
N ARG A 628 19.08 19.82 26.44
CA ARG A 628 18.88 18.70 27.38
C ARG A 628 18.16 17.50 26.80
N MET A 629 17.38 17.65 25.73
CA MET A 629 16.63 16.56 25.12
C MET A 629 17.30 16.07 23.84
N TRP A 630 17.52 14.76 23.77
CA TRP A 630 18.26 14.12 22.68
C TRP A 630 17.52 12.89 22.18
N THR A 631 17.37 12.76 20.86
CA THR A 631 17.00 11.48 20.23
C THR A 631 18.24 10.85 19.62
N THR A 632 18.42 9.55 19.81
CA THR A 632 19.47 8.82 19.10
C THR A 632 18.89 8.25 17.81
N TRP A 633 19.30 8.79 16.66
CA TRP A 633 18.96 8.36 15.31
C TRP A 633 17.48 8.50 14.91
N ASN A 634 17.27 8.91 13.67
CA ASN A 634 15.95 8.99 13.05
C ASN A 634 15.62 7.71 12.29
N GLU A 635 14.42 7.17 12.50
CA GLU A 635 13.80 6.08 11.75
C GLU A 635 14.74 4.91 11.43
N PRO A 636 15.34 4.30 12.47
CA PRO A 636 16.23 3.15 12.26
C PRO A 636 15.50 1.93 11.66
N ASN A 637 14.17 1.90 11.67
CA ASN A 637 13.35 0.88 11.01
C ASN A 637 13.03 1.18 9.53
N HIS A 638 13.52 2.31 9.00
CA HIS A 638 13.34 2.73 7.62
C HIS A 638 14.65 2.65 6.82
N SER A 639 14.59 2.07 5.61
CA SER A 639 15.75 1.75 4.78
C SER A 639 16.50 2.96 4.21
N SER A 640 15.87 4.14 4.25
CA SER A 640 16.52 5.43 3.94
C SER A 640 17.56 5.84 4.97
N PHE A 641 17.47 5.34 6.22
CA PHE A 641 18.26 5.86 7.34
C PHE A 641 19.13 4.80 8.03
N LEU A 642 18.78 3.52 7.94
CA LEU A 642 19.63 2.43 8.44
C LEU A 642 19.55 1.21 7.51
N LEU A 643 20.69 0.58 7.24
CA LEU A 643 20.78 -0.65 6.47
C LEU A 643 21.82 -1.61 7.07
N PRO A 644 21.73 -2.92 6.77
CA PRO A 644 20.54 -3.57 6.21
C PRO A 644 19.39 -3.60 7.24
N GLN A 645 18.16 -3.67 6.76
CA GLN A 645 16.98 -3.86 7.61
C GLN A 645 16.80 -5.34 7.99
N TRP A 646 16.98 -6.23 7.02
CA TRP A 646 16.83 -7.68 7.19
C TRP A 646 18.06 -8.44 6.66
N GLN A 647 18.31 -9.63 7.19
CA GLN A 647 19.34 -10.54 6.69
C GLN A 647 18.82 -11.99 6.68
N LYS A 648 19.21 -12.77 5.66
CA LYS A 648 18.96 -14.22 5.65
C LYS A 648 19.88 -14.93 6.63
N ASN A 649 19.32 -15.81 7.45
CA ASN A 649 20.13 -16.73 8.24
C ASN A 649 20.65 -17.89 7.37
N ARG A 650 21.43 -18.81 7.96
CA ARG A 650 22.00 -19.98 7.24
C ARG A 650 20.97 -20.90 6.59
N ARG A 651 19.70 -20.86 7.04
CA ARG A 651 18.58 -21.62 6.48
C ARG A 651 17.81 -20.85 5.41
N GLY A 652 18.28 -19.66 5.02
CA GLY A 652 17.66 -18.82 3.99
C GLY A 652 16.45 -18.00 4.46
N THR A 653 16.05 -18.09 5.73
CA THR A 653 14.91 -17.31 6.25
C THR A 653 15.36 -15.92 6.69
N TRP A 654 14.54 -14.92 6.40
CA TRP A 654 14.80 -13.53 6.81
C TRP A 654 14.67 -13.34 8.31
N ARG A 655 15.54 -12.52 8.88
CA ARG A 655 15.44 -11.99 10.24
C ARG A 655 15.75 -10.49 10.22
N PRO A 656 15.06 -9.67 11.01
CA PRO A 656 15.40 -8.26 11.11
C PRO A 656 16.75 -8.11 11.83
N VAL A 657 17.59 -7.19 11.36
CA VAL A 657 18.93 -6.95 11.90
C VAL A 657 19.18 -5.49 12.25
N SER A 658 18.45 -4.57 11.63
CA SER A 658 18.46 -3.15 12.01
C SER A 658 18.10 -2.89 13.49
N PRO A 659 17.18 -3.64 14.15
CA PRO A 659 16.87 -3.40 15.56
C PRO A 659 18.07 -3.60 16.48
N HIS A 660 18.89 -4.62 16.21
CA HIS A 660 20.08 -4.89 17.01
C HIS A 660 21.20 -3.88 16.73
N ARG A 661 21.37 -3.47 15.46
CA ARG A 661 22.36 -2.46 15.12
C ARG A 661 22.03 -1.12 15.77
N TYR A 662 20.77 -0.73 15.71
CA TYR A 662 20.26 0.46 16.35
C TYR A 662 20.43 0.41 17.87
N ARG A 663 20.08 -0.69 18.54
CA ARG A 663 20.30 -0.85 19.99
C ARG A 663 21.73 -0.53 20.39
N TRP A 664 22.73 -1.06 19.68
CA TRP A 664 24.13 -0.78 19.99
C TRP A 664 24.51 0.68 19.78
N MET A 665 23.98 1.33 18.74
CA MET A 665 24.18 2.76 18.49
C MET A 665 23.54 3.61 19.59
N HIS A 666 22.31 3.28 19.97
CA HIS A 666 21.60 3.91 21.06
C HIS A 666 22.34 3.74 22.40
N GLU A 667 22.76 2.53 22.77
CA GLU A 667 23.51 2.28 24.01
C GLU A 667 24.82 3.10 24.07
N ALA A 668 25.54 3.19 22.95
CA ALA A 668 26.75 4.02 22.86
C ALA A 668 26.44 5.53 22.97
N GLY A 669 25.37 5.99 22.32
CA GLY A 669 24.88 7.36 22.40
C GLY A 669 24.40 7.72 23.81
N TYR A 670 23.59 6.86 24.44
CA TYR A 670 23.08 7.03 25.80
C TYR A 670 24.22 7.20 26.80
N ALA A 671 25.21 6.29 26.78
CA ALA A 671 26.38 6.37 27.64
C ALA A 671 27.20 7.65 27.40
N ALA A 672 27.31 8.09 26.14
CA ALA A 672 28.00 9.34 25.80
C ALA A 672 27.27 10.58 26.33
N LEU A 673 25.95 10.66 26.14
CA LEU A 673 25.10 11.78 26.59
C LEU A 673 25.10 11.88 28.11
N LYS A 674 24.77 10.78 28.81
CA LYS A 674 24.74 10.73 30.29
C LYS A 674 26.13 10.95 30.91
N GLY A 675 27.20 10.57 30.19
CA GLY A 675 28.57 10.79 30.64
C GLY A 675 29.07 12.24 30.48
N VAL A 676 28.39 13.07 29.71
CA VAL A 676 28.65 14.53 29.65
C VAL A 676 27.82 15.23 30.72
N ASP A 677 26.52 14.91 30.77
CA ASP A 677 25.61 15.46 31.77
C ASP A 677 24.52 14.43 32.08
N ALA A 678 24.35 14.11 33.37
CA ALA A 678 23.34 13.15 33.82
C ALA A 678 21.91 13.66 33.62
N GLU A 679 21.72 14.98 33.53
CA GLU A 679 20.43 15.64 33.27
C GLU A 679 19.98 15.52 31.80
N ASN A 680 20.85 15.08 30.89
CA ASN A 680 20.46 14.87 29.50
C ASN A 680 19.36 13.81 29.42
N GLN A 681 18.20 14.18 28.89
CA GLN A 681 17.10 13.29 28.57
C GLN A 681 17.36 12.62 27.21
N VAL A 682 17.40 11.29 27.21
CA VAL A 682 17.75 10.49 26.03
C VAL A 682 16.57 9.64 25.60
N LEU A 683 16.06 9.93 24.41
CA LEU A 683 14.94 9.23 23.78
C LEU A 683 15.46 8.11 22.86
N VAL A 684 14.94 6.90 23.07
CA VAL A 684 15.16 5.74 22.19
C VAL A 684 14.00 5.58 21.22
N GLY A 685 14.22 4.99 20.05
CA GLY A 685 13.19 4.77 19.04
C GLY A 685 13.42 5.65 17.81
N GLY A 686 12.62 6.69 17.67
CA GLY A 686 12.50 7.49 16.46
C GLY A 686 11.86 6.70 15.32
N LEU A 687 10.96 5.76 15.62
CA LEU A 687 10.48 4.78 14.64
C LEU A 687 9.44 5.37 13.68
N SER A 688 9.49 4.97 12.41
CA SER A 688 8.41 5.21 11.45
C SER A 688 7.19 4.34 11.78
N SER A 689 5.98 4.83 11.51
CA SER A 689 4.71 4.16 11.86
C SER A 689 4.39 2.87 11.09
N ARG A 690 4.99 2.66 9.90
CA ARG A 690 4.70 1.53 8.99
C ARG A 690 5.94 0.72 8.61
N GLY A 691 5.71 -0.51 8.14
CA GLY A 691 6.75 -1.42 7.63
C GLY A 691 6.34 -2.13 6.33
N ALA A 692 7.29 -2.78 5.67
CA ALA A 692 7.00 -3.47 4.41
C ALA A 692 6.13 -4.74 4.62
N ASN A 693 5.39 -5.15 3.57
CA ASN A 693 4.62 -6.40 3.58
C ASN A 693 5.48 -7.66 3.52
N ARG A 694 6.67 -7.56 2.91
CA ARG A 694 7.60 -8.69 2.76
C ARG A 694 8.99 -8.31 3.24
N PRO A 695 9.66 -9.19 4.00
CA PRO A 695 11.02 -8.93 4.47
C PRO A 695 12.00 -8.95 3.31
N GLY A 696 13.04 -8.13 3.41
CA GLY A 696 14.06 -7.96 2.39
C GLY A 696 15.15 -7.04 2.91
N GLU A 697 16.36 -7.14 2.38
CA GLU A 697 17.53 -6.41 2.92
C GLU A 697 17.30 -4.90 3.09
N ARG A 698 16.48 -4.31 2.22
CA ARG A 698 16.09 -2.90 2.20
C ARG A 698 14.60 -2.66 2.50
N SER A 699 13.88 -3.69 2.93
CA SER A 699 12.47 -3.57 3.31
C SER A 699 12.36 -2.96 4.72
N ASN A 700 11.52 -1.93 4.92
CA ASN A 700 11.30 -1.33 6.24
C ASN A 700 10.78 -2.38 7.24
N VAL A 701 11.22 -2.32 8.49
CA VAL A 701 10.75 -3.20 9.56
C VAL A 701 9.54 -2.55 10.25
N PRO A 702 8.40 -3.25 10.41
CA PRO A 702 7.27 -2.72 11.19
C PRO A 702 7.67 -2.30 12.61
N PRO A 703 7.19 -1.16 13.14
CA PRO A 703 7.69 -0.58 14.39
C PRO A 703 7.56 -1.51 15.61
N LEU A 704 6.43 -2.21 15.80
CA LEU A 704 6.29 -3.07 16.98
C LEU A 704 7.14 -4.34 16.89
N LEU A 705 7.34 -4.88 15.67
CA LEU A 705 8.32 -5.93 15.44
C LEU A 705 9.74 -5.43 15.74
N PHE A 706 10.07 -4.23 15.28
CA PHE A 706 11.36 -3.61 15.54
C PHE A 706 11.61 -3.47 17.05
N MET A 707 10.62 -3.01 17.82
CA MET A 707 10.71 -2.89 19.28
C MET A 707 10.99 -4.23 19.97
N ARG A 708 10.26 -5.29 19.61
CA ARG A 708 10.48 -6.63 20.19
C ARG A 708 11.89 -7.16 19.91
N GLU A 709 12.35 -7.02 18.67
CA GLU A 709 13.69 -7.46 18.25
C GLU A 709 14.81 -6.60 18.86
N MET A 710 14.59 -5.28 18.99
CA MET A 710 15.45 -4.37 19.72
C MET A 710 15.53 -4.77 21.21
N ALA A 711 14.42 -5.17 21.80
CA ALA A 711 14.32 -5.68 23.17
C ALA A 711 14.75 -7.17 23.32
N CYS A 712 15.23 -7.80 22.25
CA CYS A 712 15.67 -9.19 22.23
C CYS A 712 14.60 -10.21 22.64
N VAL A 713 13.35 -10.00 22.21
CA VAL A 713 12.23 -10.93 22.43
C VAL A 713 11.46 -11.24 21.15
N ASP A 714 10.81 -12.40 21.11
CA ASP A 714 9.90 -12.80 20.02
C ASP A 714 8.49 -12.21 20.19
N ALA A 715 7.56 -12.60 19.32
CA ALA A 715 6.16 -12.16 19.35
C ALA A 715 5.42 -12.54 20.64
N ASN A 716 5.85 -13.60 21.33
CA ASN A 716 5.31 -14.04 22.62
C ASN A 716 6.10 -13.43 23.80
N LEU A 717 6.97 -12.47 23.50
CA LEU A 717 7.86 -11.79 24.44
C LEU A 717 8.82 -12.75 25.17
N ASN A 718 9.17 -13.87 24.53
CA ASN A 718 10.20 -14.78 25.02
C ASN A 718 11.59 -14.35 24.52
N PRO A 719 12.66 -14.52 25.33
CA PRO A 719 14.02 -14.17 24.92
C PRO A 719 14.45 -14.82 23.60
N LEU A 720 14.96 -14.01 22.67
CA LEU A 720 15.54 -14.48 21.41
C LEU A 720 16.87 -15.20 21.64
N ARG A 721 17.06 -16.32 20.95
CA ARG A 721 18.30 -17.12 20.99
C ARG A 721 19.21 -16.81 19.79
N VAL A 722 19.51 -15.54 19.59
CA VAL A 722 20.43 -15.05 18.53
C VAL A 722 21.72 -14.49 19.13
N ARG A 723 22.79 -14.40 18.33
CA ARG A 723 24.12 -14.00 18.82
C ARG A 723 24.10 -12.59 19.40
N GLU A 724 23.35 -11.71 18.75
CA GLU A 724 23.17 -10.29 19.05
C GLU A 724 22.52 -10.07 20.44
N CYS A 725 21.81 -11.08 20.96
CA CYS A 725 21.09 -11.03 22.23
C CYS A 725 21.79 -11.75 23.39
N ARG A 726 22.94 -12.41 23.17
CA ARG A 726 23.63 -13.19 24.22
C ARG A 726 24.08 -12.37 25.43
N LYS A 727 24.41 -11.10 25.21
CA LYS A 727 24.84 -10.16 26.25
C LYS A 727 23.82 -9.03 26.44
N PHE A 728 22.56 -9.29 26.08
CA PHE A 728 21.50 -8.31 26.21
C PHE A 728 21.38 -7.84 27.65
N LYS A 729 21.25 -6.54 27.82
CA LYS A 729 20.88 -5.87 29.08
C LYS A 729 19.59 -5.09 28.82
N PRO A 730 18.79 -4.82 29.87
CA PRO A 730 17.64 -3.94 29.73
C PRO A 730 18.05 -2.61 29.09
N ILE A 731 17.29 -2.18 28.08
CA ILE A 731 17.56 -0.93 27.35
C ILE A 731 17.38 0.25 28.31
N GLN A 732 18.36 1.15 28.36
CA GLN A 732 18.30 2.37 29.17
C GLN A 732 17.88 3.55 28.30
N ALA A 733 16.82 4.25 28.67
CA ALA A 733 16.33 5.45 28.03
C ALA A 733 15.45 6.24 29.01
N ASP A 734 15.23 7.52 28.74
CA ASP A 734 14.36 8.38 29.55
C ASP A 734 12.98 8.60 28.90
N GLY A 735 12.80 8.16 27.65
CA GLY A 735 11.54 8.20 26.91
C GLY A 735 11.64 7.44 25.60
N PHE A 736 10.50 7.21 24.97
CA PHE A 736 10.39 6.52 23.69
C PHE A 736 9.90 7.49 22.60
N SER A 737 10.72 7.72 21.58
CA SER A 737 10.42 8.57 20.44
C SER A 737 9.73 7.76 19.33
N HIS A 738 8.66 8.30 18.74
CA HIS A 738 7.90 7.65 17.67
C HIS A 738 7.32 8.66 16.68
N HIS A 739 7.20 8.28 15.41
CA HIS A 739 6.64 9.10 14.33
C HIS A 739 5.31 8.50 13.85
N PRO A 740 4.17 8.84 14.48
CA PRO A 740 2.90 8.14 14.32
C PRO A 740 2.10 8.55 13.06
N TYR A 741 2.74 8.68 11.90
CA TYR A 741 2.08 9.10 10.67
C TYR A 741 0.95 8.15 10.24
N SER A 742 -0.21 8.72 9.95
CA SER A 742 -1.37 8.03 9.31
C SER A 742 -1.42 8.25 7.79
N PHE A 743 -0.64 9.21 7.28
CA PHE A 743 -0.52 9.59 5.87
C PHE A 743 -1.86 10.03 5.25
N TYR A 744 -2.66 9.09 4.75
CA TYR A 744 -3.91 9.38 4.01
C TYR A 744 -5.17 9.03 4.80
N THR A 745 -5.04 8.30 5.91
CA THR A 745 -6.19 7.89 6.72
C THR A 745 -6.47 8.92 7.81
N ALA A 746 -7.74 9.03 8.21
CA ALA A 746 -8.12 9.85 9.35
C ALA A 746 -7.36 9.41 10.64
N PRO A 747 -7.02 10.34 11.55
CA PRO A 747 -6.22 10.06 12.73
C PRO A 747 -6.74 8.91 13.61
N GLY A 748 -8.05 8.83 13.82
CA GLY A 748 -8.68 7.78 14.63
C GLY A 748 -8.69 6.39 14.00
N VAL A 749 -8.33 6.25 12.72
CA VAL A 749 -8.30 4.93 12.04
C VAL A 749 -7.09 4.14 12.52
N GLN A 750 -7.36 3.00 13.15
CA GLN A 750 -6.35 2.05 13.60
C GLN A 750 -5.81 1.21 12.44
N SER A 751 -4.53 0.81 12.51
CA SER A 751 -3.97 -0.10 11.51
C SER A 751 -4.46 -1.53 11.73
N GLU A 752 -4.98 -2.14 10.66
CA GLU A 752 -5.31 -3.57 10.60
C GLU A 752 -4.06 -4.47 10.73
N ARG A 753 -2.87 -3.90 10.46
CA ARG A 753 -1.61 -4.63 10.60
C ARG A 753 -1.13 -4.53 12.04
N PRO A 754 -1.01 -5.66 12.76
CA PRO A 754 -0.79 -5.65 14.21
C PRO A 754 0.56 -5.08 14.64
N ASP A 755 1.53 -4.98 13.72
CA ASP A 755 2.87 -4.46 14.01
C ASP A 755 3.13 -3.02 13.54
N GLU A 756 2.10 -2.37 12.99
CA GLU A 756 2.12 -0.94 12.70
C GLU A 756 1.52 -0.16 13.86
N ALA A 757 1.93 1.12 13.96
CA ALA A 757 1.47 2.01 15.02
C ALA A 757 1.37 3.45 14.48
N GLY A 758 0.18 3.82 13.97
CA GLY A 758 -0.17 5.22 13.68
C GLY A 758 -0.68 5.96 14.92
N ILE A 759 -1.17 7.19 14.75
CA ILE A 759 -1.69 8.00 15.87
C ILE A 759 -2.94 7.38 16.52
N GLY A 760 -3.75 6.63 15.77
CA GLY A 760 -4.87 5.85 16.32
C GLY A 760 -4.45 4.59 17.10
N ASP A 761 -3.19 4.17 17.00
CA ASP A 761 -2.66 2.92 17.59
C ASP A 761 -1.76 3.17 18.81
N LEU A 762 -1.75 4.37 19.41
CA LEU A 762 -0.84 4.71 20.51
C LEU A 762 -0.99 3.78 21.72
N ASP A 763 -2.20 3.29 22.02
CA ASP A 763 -2.42 2.34 23.11
C ASP A 763 -1.73 0.99 22.86
N ARG A 764 -1.66 0.56 21.60
CA ARG A 764 -0.94 -0.67 21.22
C ARG A 764 0.57 -0.49 21.41
N LEU A 765 1.09 0.67 21.03
CA LEU A 765 2.50 1.03 21.22
C LEU A 765 2.87 1.09 22.69
N ASP A 766 2.07 1.80 23.50
CA ASP A 766 2.27 1.99 24.93
C ASP A 766 2.16 0.64 25.69
N GLY A 767 1.15 -0.17 25.36
CA GLY A 767 0.99 -1.51 25.94
C GLY A 767 2.18 -2.43 25.70
N LEU A 768 2.82 -2.35 24.52
CA LEU A 768 4.06 -3.08 24.26
C LEU A 768 5.23 -2.55 25.10
N LEU A 769 5.39 -1.23 25.23
CA LEU A 769 6.43 -0.63 26.10
C LEU A 769 6.26 -1.06 27.56
N ALA A 770 5.04 -1.03 28.08
CA ALA A 770 4.71 -1.52 29.41
C ALA A 770 5.09 -2.99 29.57
N SER A 771 4.67 -3.85 28.64
CA SER A 771 4.97 -5.29 28.65
C SER A 771 6.49 -5.58 28.58
N LEU A 772 7.24 -4.80 27.81
CA LEU A 772 8.70 -4.92 27.71
C LEU A 772 9.40 -4.47 28.99
N THR A 773 8.86 -3.44 29.66
CA THR A 773 9.36 -2.97 30.95
C THR A 773 9.13 -4.01 32.04
N GLU A 774 7.90 -4.55 32.15
CA GLU A 774 7.54 -5.60 33.12
C GLU A 774 8.41 -6.85 32.97
N ARG A 775 8.82 -7.17 31.74
CA ARG A 775 9.72 -8.30 31.44
C ARG A 775 11.20 -7.99 31.63
N GLY A 776 11.53 -6.82 32.16
CA GLY A 776 12.91 -6.37 32.37
C GLY A 776 13.71 -6.23 31.07
N ARG A 777 13.05 -5.93 29.95
CA ARG A 777 13.71 -5.66 28.66
C ARG A 777 14.02 -4.20 28.46
N ILE A 778 13.26 -3.34 29.13
CA ILE A 778 13.53 -1.92 29.25
C ILE A 778 13.76 -1.66 30.74
N ALA A 779 14.76 -0.84 31.07
CA ALA A 779 15.20 -0.64 32.43
C ALA A 779 14.16 0.06 33.33
N GLN A 780 13.29 0.88 32.71
CA GLN A 780 12.26 1.65 33.39
C GLN A 780 11.10 1.95 32.42
N PRO A 781 9.88 2.27 32.92
CA PRO A 781 8.78 2.70 32.06
C PRO A 781 9.19 3.92 31.23
N LEU A 782 8.85 3.92 29.94
CA LEU A 782 9.21 5.01 29.03
C LEU A 782 7.96 5.81 28.65
N PRO A 783 7.92 7.12 28.94
CA PRO A 783 6.90 8.00 28.37
C PRO A 783 7.04 8.11 26.85
N LEU A 784 5.92 8.32 26.16
CA LEU A 784 5.89 8.52 24.71
C LEU A 784 6.19 9.97 24.34
N TYR A 785 7.12 10.15 23.39
CA TYR A 785 7.46 11.42 22.77
C TYR A 785 7.17 11.31 21.27
N LEU A 786 6.10 11.93 20.80
CA LEU A 786 5.80 11.97 19.38
C LEU A 786 6.62 13.11 18.78
N THR A 787 7.72 12.76 18.11
CA THR A 787 8.78 13.71 17.71
C THR A 787 8.64 14.19 16.27
N GLU A 788 7.76 13.55 15.49
CA GLU A 788 7.48 13.91 14.11
C GLU A 788 6.07 13.47 13.71
N PHE A 789 5.27 14.38 13.18
CA PHE A 789 3.92 14.08 12.70
C PHE A 789 3.40 15.20 11.80
N GLY A 790 2.62 14.87 10.77
CA GLY A 790 1.96 15.85 9.92
C GLY A 790 1.16 15.18 8.81
N TYR A 791 0.24 15.95 8.23
CA TYR A 791 -0.50 15.56 7.03
C TYR A 791 -0.07 16.44 5.87
N GLU A 792 0.26 15.84 4.73
CA GLU A 792 0.54 16.57 3.49
C GLU A 792 -0.75 17.10 2.87
N THR A 793 -0.69 18.21 2.12
CA THR A 793 -1.87 18.83 1.51
C THR A 793 -1.96 18.67 -0.02
N ASN A 794 -3.17 18.40 -0.50
CA ASN A 794 -3.59 18.46 -1.90
C ASN A 794 -4.69 19.53 -2.07
N PRO A 795 -4.43 20.66 -2.76
CA PRO A 795 -3.17 21.09 -3.38
C PRO A 795 -2.05 21.45 -2.35
N PRO A 796 -0.77 21.59 -2.76
CA PRO A 796 -0.30 21.60 -4.15
C PRO A 796 0.19 20.24 -4.69
N ASP A 797 0.35 19.22 -3.84
CA ASP A 797 0.60 17.87 -4.34
C ASP A 797 -0.71 17.24 -4.81
N PHE A 798 -0.90 17.15 -6.12
CA PHE A 798 -2.11 16.58 -6.70
C PHE A 798 -2.15 15.04 -6.61
N ASP A 799 -1.04 14.40 -6.26
CA ASP A 799 -0.89 12.95 -6.14
C ASP A 799 -1.13 12.44 -4.71
N ARG A 800 -0.82 13.25 -3.70
CA ARG A 800 -0.78 12.85 -2.28
C ARG A 800 -1.32 13.94 -1.38
N GLY A 801 -1.82 13.55 -0.21
CA GLY A 801 -2.26 14.46 0.83
C GLY A 801 -3.77 14.65 0.89
N VAL A 802 -4.20 15.41 1.90
CA VAL A 802 -5.60 15.73 2.22
C VAL A 802 -5.88 17.19 1.88
N SER A 803 -7.14 17.63 1.84
CA SER A 803 -7.42 19.06 1.68
C SER A 803 -6.83 19.90 2.82
N PRO A 804 -6.50 21.19 2.62
CA PRO A 804 -6.04 22.07 3.70
C PRO A 804 -6.99 22.13 4.91
N GLU A 805 -8.29 22.00 4.69
CA GLU A 805 -9.32 21.93 5.73
C GLU A 805 -9.26 20.60 6.50
N GLU A 806 -9.11 19.47 5.80
CA GLU A 806 -8.89 18.16 6.42
C GLU A 806 -7.59 18.12 7.21
N GLN A 807 -6.51 18.74 6.71
CA GLN A 807 -5.24 18.86 7.42
C GLN A 807 -5.44 19.53 8.79
N ALA A 808 -6.21 20.62 8.84
CA ALA A 808 -6.51 21.35 10.07
C ALA A 808 -7.36 20.52 11.05
N SER A 809 -8.39 19.83 10.53
CA SER A 809 -9.25 18.94 11.30
C SER A 809 -8.44 17.76 11.89
N TYR A 810 -7.65 17.09 11.05
CA TYR A 810 -6.85 15.94 11.44
C TYR A 810 -5.72 16.30 12.40
N LEU A 811 -5.13 17.49 12.29
CA LEU A 811 -4.18 17.98 13.27
C LEU A 811 -4.84 18.13 14.66
N SER A 812 -6.08 18.61 14.70
CA SER A 812 -6.83 18.77 15.96
C SER A 812 -7.24 17.43 16.58
N GLU A 813 -7.73 16.49 15.77
CA GLU A 813 -8.03 15.12 16.21
C GLU A 813 -6.75 14.40 16.68
N SER A 814 -5.63 14.56 15.97
CA SER A 814 -4.36 13.94 16.36
C SER A 814 -3.83 14.49 17.69
N ALA A 815 -3.97 15.80 17.92
CA ALA A 815 -3.68 16.40 19.21
C ALA A 815 -4.61 15.86 20.32
N TYR A 816 -5.88 15.62 20.02
CA TYR A 816 -6.81 14.95 20.95
C TYR A 816 -6.37 13.53 21.26
N LEU A 817 -5.97 12.73 20.26
CA LEU A 817 -5.52 11.34 20.47
C LEU A 817 -4.23 11.28 21.29
N ALA A 818 -3.27 12.17 20.99
CA ALA A 818 -2.05 12.33 21.79
C ALA A 818 -2.37 12.75 23.24
N TYR A 819 -3.31 13.68 23.42
CA TYR A 819 -3.82 14.07 24.73
C TYR A 819 -4.65 12.99 25.40
N LYS A 820 -5.34 12.10 24.68
CA LYS A 820 -6.15 11.05 25.30
C LYS A 820 -5.25 10.00 25.92
N GLN A 821 -4.14 9.65 25.26
CA GLN A 821 -3.16 8.71 25.78
C GLN A 821 -2.43 9.29 27.01
N PRO A 822 -2.58 8.72 28.23
CA PRO A 822 -1.98 9.24 29.47
C PRO A 822 -0.44 9.29 29.54
N ASN A 823 0.26 8.42 28.82
CA ASN A 823 1.72 8.28 28.85
C ASN A 823 2.43 9.15 27.80
N THR A 824 1.69 9.88 26.95
CA THR A 824 2.26 10.81 25.98
C THR A 824 2.66 12.13 26.64
N ARG A 825 3.91 12.56 26.40
CA ARG A 825 4.51 13.78 26.95
C ARG A 825 4.81 14.84 25.92
N MET A 826 4.86 14.48 24.63
CA MET A 826 5.11 15.43 23.56
C MET A 826 4.35 15.05 22.28
N PHE A 827 3.80 16.05 21.60
CA PHE A 827 3.16 15.95 20.29
C PHE A 827 3.87 16.86 19.27
N ALA A 828 4.06 16.39 18.05
CA ALA A 828 4.84 17.10 17.03
C ALA A 828 4.00 17.64 15.89
N GLN A 829 4.51 18.69 15.26
CA GLN A 829 4.19 19.11 13.90
C GLN A 829 5.46 19.09 13.04
N PHE A 830 5.44 18.36 11.94
CA PHE A 830 6.51 18.28 10.96
C PHE A 830 6.23 19.24 9.82
N LEU A 831 7.14 20.20 9.74
CA LEU A 831 7.18 21.41 8.94
C LEU A 831 6.36 22.60 9.47
N LEU A 832 7.06 23.73 9.54
CA LEU A 832 6.47 25.05 9.67
C LEU A 832 5.92 25.46 8.31
N GLN A 833 6.73 25.29 7.28
CA GLN A 833 6.44 25.74 5.92
C GLN A 833 6.61 24.58 4.94
N ASP A 834 5.70 24.47 3.97
CA ASP A 834 5.84 23.46 2.91
C ASP A 834 7.20 23.57 2.22
N LEU A 835 7.78 22.41 1.90
CA LEU A 835 8.94 22.36 1.03
C LEU A 835 8.51 22.67 -0.40
N GLY A 836 9.31 23.50 -1.05
CA GLY A 836 8.99 23.95 -2.40
C GLY A 836 9.17 22.90 -3.47
N PRO A 837 8.47 23.04 -4.61
CA PRO A 837 8.52 22.08 -5.68
C PRO A 837 9.91 21.97 -6.31
N ASP A 838 10.28 20.78 -6.75
CA ASP A 838 11.41 20.60 -7.66
C ASP A 838 11.05 21.17 -9.04
N THR A 839 11.38 22.44 -9.25
CA THR A 839 11.01 23.23 -10.44
C THR A 839 11.61 22.71 -11.74
N ARG A 840 12.54 21.74 -11.67
CA ARG A 840 13.05 21.01 -12.85
C ARG A 840 11.99 20.11 -13.48
N TYR A 841 10.91 19.81 -12.78
CA TYR A 841 9.80 18.99 -13.25
C TYR A 841 8.51 19.82 -13.47
N PRO A 842 7.68 19.48 -14.48
CA PRO A 842 6.44 20.22 -14.76
C PRO A 842 5.43 20.07 -13.62
N VAL A 843 4.47 21.01 -13.52
CA VAL A 843 3.44 21.08 -12.45
C VAL A 843 2.65 19.78 -12.29
N THR A 844 2.43 19.06 -13.40
CA THR A 844 1.72 17.78 -13.44
C THR A 844 2.57 16.57 -13.04
N SER A 845 3.85 16.75 -12.74
CA SER A 845 4.74 15.64 -12.39
C SER A 845 4.73 15.36 -10.90
N LYS A 846 4.48 14.09 -10.53
CA LYS A 846 4.68 13.58 -9.16
C LYS A 846 6.10 13.86 -8.61
N LYS A 847 7.11 13.99 -9.49
CA LYS A 847 8.49 14.31 -9.09
C LYS A 847 8.68 15.74 -8.63
N ARG A 848 7.78 16.65 -9.03
CA ARG A 848 7.80 18.05 -8.63
C ARG A 848 7.48 18.20 -7.15
N TRP A 849 6.51 17.44 -6.66
CA TRP A 849 6.00 17.49 -5.28
C TRP A 849 6.55 16.33 -4.43
N ARG A 850 7.74 15.82 -4.76
CA ARG A 850 8.32 14.65 -4.08
C ARG A 850 8.80 14.97 -2.65
N ASP A 851 8.98 16.24 -2.33
CA ASP A 851 9.34 16.73 -0.99
C ASP A 851 8.04 17.00 -0.19
N TYR A 852 8.11 17.22 1.12
CA TYR A 852 6.91 17.25 2.00
C TYR A 852 6.09 18.54 1.93
N GLN A 853 4.76 18.41 1.78
CA GLN A 853 3.77 19.51 1.85
C GLN A 853 2.95 19.48 3.16
N SER A 854 3.59 19.17 4.28
CA SER A 854 2.94 19.06 5.60
C SER A 854 2.97 20.33 6.44
N GLY A 855 3.53 21.42 5.91
CA GLY A 855 3.67 22.68 6.62
C GLY A 855 2.32 23.28 7.01
N VAL A 856 2.30 24.02 8.12
CA VAL A 856 1.15 24.85 8.53
C VAL A 856 1.11 26.19 7.77
N TYR A 857 2.18 26.52 7.05
CA TYR A 857 2.24 27.57 6.03
C TYR A 857 2.52 26.94 4.67
N ASN A 858 1.94 27.52 3.62
CA ASN A 858 2.31 27.20 2.23
C ASN A 858 3.76 27.61 1.94
N GLU A 859 4.32 27.15 0.82
CA GLU A 859 5.69 27.45 0.40
C GLU A 859 5.99 28.96 0.30
N ASP A 860 5.00 29.78 -0.04
CA ASP A 860 5.12 31.24 -0.13
C ASP A 860 5.02 31.96 1.23
N GLY A 861 4.80 31.20 2.31
CA GLY A 861 4.66 31.68 3.68
C GLY A 861 3.26 32.17 4.04
N THR A 862 2.26 31.97 3.19
CA THR A 862 0.85 32.21 3.53
C THR A 862 0.33 31.15 4.51
N PRO A 863 -0.46 31.52 5.54
CA PRO A 863 -0.97 30.55 6.51
C PRO A 863 -2.01 29.62 5.88
N LYS A 864 -1.94 28.33 6.22
CA LYS A 864 -3.02 27.37 5.95
C LYS A 864 -4.02 27.38 7.12
N PRO A 865 -5.23 26.79 6.95
CA PRO A 865 -6.15 26.57 8.07
C PRO A 865 -5.51 25.79 9.24
N SER A 866 -4.53 24.94 8.94
CA SER A 866 -3.77 24.19 9.95
C SER A 866 -2.87 25.06 10.84
N ALA A 867 -2.53 26.30 10.46
CA ALA A 867 -1.84 27.22 11.36
C ALA A 867 -2.74 27.62 12.55
N ASP A 868 -4.03 27.86 12.29
CA ASP A 868 -4.99 28.17 13.34
C ASP A 868 -5.34 26.92 14.16
N ALA A 869 -5.49 25.76 13.52
CA ALA A 869 -5.68 24.49 14.23
C ALA A 869 -4.44 24.08 15.05
N PHE A 870 -3.23 24.43 14.59
CA PHE A 870 -2.03 24.22 15.38
C PHE A 870 -2.02 25.15 16.60
N ARG A 871 -2.44 26.41 16.50
CA ARG A 871 -2.50 27.29 17.67
C ARG A 871 -3.62 26.90 18.63
N HIS A 872 -4.72 26.40 18.08
CA HIS A 872 -5.96 26.15 18.81
C HIS A 872 -6.61 24.84 18.37
N PRO A 873 -5.99 23.70 18.66
CA PRO A 873 -6.58 22.42 18.32
C PRO A 873 -7.89 22.31 19.10
N PHE A 874 -8.95 21.98 18.40
CA PHE A 874 -10.29 21.83 18.93
C PHE A 874 -10.90 20.58 18.32
N TRP A 875 -11.46 19.69 19.13
CA TRP A 875 -12.05 18.46 18.64
C TRP A 875 -13.30 18.12 19.43
N VAL A 876 -14.34 17.66 18.73
CA VAL A 876 -15.61 17.25 19.33
C VAL A 876 -15.89 15.81 18.93
N THR A 877 -16.10 14.95 19.91
CA THR A 877 -16.41 13.53 19.70
C THR A 877 -17.57 13.12 20.59
N SER A 878 -18.29 12.06 20.26
CA SER A 878 -19.34 11.52 21.14
C SER A 878 -18.79 10.43 22.06
N GLU A 879 -19.19 10.36 23.32
CA GLU A 879 -18.90 9.20 24.18
C GLU A 879 -20.17 8.75 24.89
N GLU A 880 -20.29 7.45 25.21
CA GLU A 880 -21.27 6.97 26.18
C GLU A 880 -20.71 7.09 27.60
N ARG A 881 -21.45 7.73 28.49
CA ARG A 881 -21.13 7.87 29.92
C ARG A 881 -22.37 7.64 30.75
N ASP A 882 -22.29 6.70 31.69
CA ASP A 882 -23.40 6.30 32.56
C ASP A 882 -24.71 5.98 31.79
N GLY A 883 -24.57 5.37 30.60
CA GLY A 883 -25.70 5.04 29.71
C GLY A 883 -26.29 6.23 28.94
N GLN A 884 -25.67 7.41 29.00
CA GLN A 884 -26.05 8.59 28.23
C GLN A 884 -24.99 8.95 27.20
N LYS A 885 -25.42 9.27 25.98
CA LYS A 885 -24.53 9.82 24.96
C LYS A 885 -24.24 11.29 25.26
N VAL A 886 -22.97 11.65 25.34
CA VAL A 886 -22.50 13.03 25.56
C VAL A 886 -21.55 13.45 24.45
N ALA A 887 -21.45 14.75 24.19
CA ALA A 887 -20.38 15.28 23.35
C ALA A 887 -19.20 15.69 24.24
N VAL A 888 -18.04 15.08 23.99
CA VAL A 888 -16.76 15.39 24.61
C VAL A 888 -16.03 16.40 23.75
N ILE A 889 -15.60 17.48 24.38
CA ILE A 889 -15.02 18.65 23.73
C ILE A 889 -13.61 18.81 24.27
N PHE A 890 -12.63 18.57 23.40
CA PHE A 890 -11.23 18.79 23.64
C PHE A 890 -10.79 20.12 23.02
N GLY A 891 -9.88 20.81 23.67
CA GLY A 891 -9.03 21.75 22.97
C GLY A 891 -7.85 22.26 23.77
N GLN A 892 -7.05 23.10 23.12
CA GLN A 892 -5.94 23.82 23.75
C GLN A 892 -5.90 25.26 23.25
N VAL A 893 -5.49 26.19 24.12
CA VAL A 893 -5.21 27.57 23.75
C VAL A 893 -3.70 27.83 23.83
N ARG A 894 -3.06 28.15 22.70
CA ARG A 894 -1.65 28.61 22.63
C ARG A 894 -1.46 29.66 21.50
N PRO A 895 -0.52 30.60 21.58
CA PRO A 895 0.43 30.82 22.67
C PRO A 895 -0.25 31.39 23.93
N GLY A 896 0.40 31.24 25.08
CA GLY A 896 -0.06 31.73 26.38
C GLY A 896 0.34 30.80 27.51
N GLU A 897 0.73 31.36 28.65
CA GLU A 897 1.05 30.60 29.87
C GLU A 897 -0.05 30.76 30.92
N GLY A 898 -0.27 29.70 31.70
CA GLY A 898 -1.28 29.70 32.75
C GLY A 898 -2.70 29.55 32.22
N ALA A 899 -3.63 29.47 33.17
CA ALA A 899 -5.04 29.20 32.88
C ALA A 899 -5.71 30.35 32.10
N GLN A 900 -6.18 30.06 30.88
CA GLN A 900 -6.88 30.98 30.00
C GLN A 900 -8.40 30.84 30.15
N GLU A 901 -9.15 31.94 29.98
CA GLU A 901 -10.62 31.89 29.99
C GLU A 901 -11.15 31.58 28.58
N VAL A 902 -12.02 30.57 28.49
CA VAL A 902 -12.63 30.05 27.26
C VAL A 902 -14.14 29.98 27.43
N ASP A 903 -14.86 30.49 26.44
CA ASP A 903 -16.30 30.30 26.27
C ASP A 903 -16.57 29.23 25.22
N LEU A 904 -17.50 28.33 25.50
CA LEU A 904 -17.99 27.39 24.50
C LEU A 904 -19.26 27.92 23.85
N GLN A 905 -19.30 27.91 22.52
CA GLN A 905 -20.47 28.29 21.74
C GLN A 905 -20.98 27.10 20.91
N ALA A 906 -22.29 27.02 20.73
CA ALA A 906 -22.94 26.10 19.80
C ALA A 906 -23.82 26.84 18.79
N ARG A 907 -23.98 26.25 17.61
CA ARG A 907 -24.83 26.73 16.52
C ARG A 907 -25.72 25.58 16.03
N GLY A 908 -27.02 25.81 16.03
CA GLY A 908 -28.03 24.88 15.50
C GLY A 908 -28.64 25.38 14.18
N ALA A 909 -29.86 24.92 13.89
CA ALA A 909 -30.57 25.23 12.64
C ALA A 909 -30.91 26.73 12.44
N ASP A 910 -30.95 27.52 13.51
CA ASP A 910 -31.18 28.97 13.46
C ASP A 910 -29.96 29.78 12.99
N GLY A 911 -28.80 29.12 12.84
CA GLY A 911 -27.55 29.71 12.34
C GLY A 911 -26.83 30.64 13.32
N ALA A 912 -27.38 30.87 14.52
CA ALA A 912 -26.82 31.81 15.50
C ALA A 912 -25.90 31.09 16.50
N TRP A 913 -24.72 31.67 16.75
CA TRP A 913 -23.81 31.19 17.78
C TRP A 913 -24.30 31.61 19.16
N LYS A 914 -24.54 30.64 20.04
CA LYS A 914 -25.01 30.85 21.42
C LYS A 914 -24.04 30.22 22.39
N ALA A 915 -23.77 30.90 23.50
CA ALA A 915 -22.97 30.33 24.57
C ALA A 915 -23.68 29.10 25.14
N VAL A 916 -22.94 28.01 25.33
CA VAL A 916 -23.44 26.77 25.90
C VAL A 916 -22.66 26.42 27.16
N GLY A 917 -23.38 26.08 28.21
CA GLY A 917 -22.76 25.60 29.44
C GLY A 917 -22.15 24.22 29.24
N SER A 918 -21.03 23.95 29.90
CA SER A 918 -20.35 22.65 29.84
C SER A 918 -19.88 22.20 31.22
N LEU A 919 -19.55 20.92 31.38
CA LEU A 919 -18.98 20.36 32.60
C LEU A 919 -17.56 19.81 32.33
N PRO A 920 -16.63 19.81 33.31
CA PRO A 920 -15.33 19.16 33.11
C PRO A 920 -15.50 17.64 33.04
N VAL A 921 -14.72 16.99 32.18
CA VAL A 921 -14.64 15.52 32.16
C VAL A 921 -14.15 15.01 33.52
N GLY A 922 -14.95 14.15 34.17
CA GLY A 922 -14.62 13.54 35.47
C GLY A 922 -15.24 14.22 36.70
N ALA A 923 -16.05 15.28 36.53
CA ALA A 923 -16.90 15.75 37.63
C ALA A 923 -17.94 14.67 37.99
N ALA A 924 -18.16 14.45 39.28
CA ALA A 924 -19.23 13.57 39.75
C ALA A 924 -20.59 14.04 39.20
N ALA A 925 -21.45 13.09 38.80
CA ALA A 925 -22.84 13.41 38.50
C ALA A 925 -23.44 14.14 39.71
N PRO A 926 -24.11 15.28 39.51
CA PRO A 926 -24.69 16.00 40.64
C PRO A 926 -25.81 15.14 41.28
N PRO A 927 -26.09 15.32 42.59
CA PRO A 927 -27.15 14.58 43.28
C PRO A 927 -28.51 14.77 42.57
N PRO A 928 -29.43 13.80 42.66
CA PRO A 928 -30.77 13.95 42.10
C PRO A 928 -31.46 15.20 42.66
N GLY A 929 -31.74 16.19 41.80
CA GLY A 929 -32.41 17.44 42.16
C GLY A 929 -31.53 18.69 42.18
N GLU A 930 -30.21 18.57 42.02
CA GLU A 930 -29.30 19.69 41.81
C GLU A 930 -28.69 19.61 40.40
N CYS A 931 -28.83 20.65 39.59
CA CYS A 931 -28.09 20.75 38.33
C CYS A 931 -26.68 21.28 38.64
N ALA A 932 -25.63 20.56 38.26
CA ALA A 932 -24.29 21.15 38.20
C ALA A 932 -24.39 22.44 37.35
N THR A 933 -24.00 23.59 37.91
CA THR A 933 -24.10 24.87 37.19
C THR A 933 -23.21 24.82 35.96
N SER A 934 -23.82 24.73 34.79
CA SER A 934 -23.12 24.68 33.51
C SER A 934 -22.61 26.09 33.18
N ALA A 935 -21.38 26.40 33.60
CA ALA A 935 -20.76 27.67 33.28
C ALA A 935 -20.50 27.74 31.77
N THR A 936 -20.90 28.86 31.16
CA THR A 936 -20.66 29.15 29.75
C THR A 936 -19.20 29.52 29.48
N SER A 937 -18.50 30.04 30.50
CA SER A 937 -17.07 30.27 30.51
C SER A 937 -16.36 29.32 31.48
N PHE A 938 -15.15 28.91 31.16
CA PHE A 938 -14.30 28.08 32.02
C PHE A 938 -12.82 28.41 31.82
N LYS A 939 -11.99 27.98 32.78
CA LYS A 939 -10.54 28.12 32.68
C LYS A 939 -9.89 26.85 32.12
N THR A 940 -8.89 27.02 31.26
CA THR A 940 -7.99 25.94 30.85
C THR A 940 -7.05 25.54 32.01
N ASP A 941 -6.31 24.45 31.82
CA ASP A 941 -5.16 24.14 32.66
C ASP A 941 -3.98 25.11 32.38
N ALA A 942 -2.88 24.96 33.13
CA ALA A 942 -1.71 25.85 33.03
C ALA A 942 -0.99 25.80 31.67
N ARG A 943 -1.18 24.75 30.87
CA ARG A 943 -0.65 24.58 29.51
C ARG A 943 -1.70 24.90 28.43
N GLY A 944 -2.84 25.44 28.83
CA GLY A 944 -3.91 25.85 27.92
C GLY A 944 -4.89 24.74 27.53
N TYR A 945 -4.76 23.51 28.04
CA TYR A 945 -5.65 22.40 27.68
C TYR A 945 -6.98 22.46 28.42
N TYR A 946 -8.03 21.94 27.79
CA TYR A 946 -9.32 21.71 28.41
C TYR A 946 -10.03 20.48 27.82
N LEU A 947 -10.79 19.80 28.66
CA LEU A 947 -11.65 18.69 28.27
C LEU A 947 -13.00 18.84 28.96
N ARG A 948 -14.06 19.01 28.16
CA ARG A 948 -15.41 19.34 28.63
C ARG A 948 -16.42 18.32 28.09
N VAL A 949 -17.58 18.25 28.72
CA VAL A 949 -18.75 17.51 28.24
C VAL A 949 -19.97 18.41 28.15
N VAL A 950 -20.78 18.16 27.13
CA VAL A 950 -22.12 18.74 26.94
C VAL A 950 -23.10 17.63 26.54
N PRO A 951 -24.43 17.83 26.71
CA PRO A 951 -25.42 16.90 26.17
C PRO A 951 -25.19 16.67 24.67
N PHE A 952 -25.27 15.41 24.23
CA PHE A 952 -25.07 15.09 22.83
C PHE A 952 -26.24 15.60 21.97
N ASP A 953 -25.92 16.38 20.95
CA ASP A 953 -26.83 16.78 19.89
C ASP A 953 -26.02 16.85 18.58
N GLU A 954 -26.35 15.97 17.64
CA GLU A 954 -25.68 15.83 16.35
C GLU A 954 -25.97 17.00 15.39
N SER A 955 -27.03 17.77 15.66
CA SER A 955 -27.40 18.94 14.86
C SER A 955 -26.56 20.16 15.22
N LEU A 956 -25.93 20.15 16.39
CA LEU A 956 -25.13 21.25 16.89
C LEU A 956 -23.69 21.19 16.38
N GLU A 957 -23.20 22.35 16.01
CA GLU A 957 -21.80 22.61 15.75
C GLU A 957 -21.24 23.47 16.88
N TYR A 958 -20.05 23.14 17.37
CA TYR A 958 -19.42 23.81 18.50
C TYR A 958 -18.20 24.60 18.05
N ARG A 959 -17.89 25.66 18.77
CA ARG A 959 -16.60 26.35 18.67
C ARG A 959 -16.21 26.96 20.01
N PRO A 960 -14.90 27.03 20.34
CA PRO A 960 -14.42 27.80 21.45
C PRO A 960 -14.24 29.27 21.06
N ARG A 961 -14.43 30.17 22.03
CA ARG A 961 -14.08 31.58 21.96
C ARG A 961 -13.19 31.92 23.14
N TRP A 962 -12.11 32.66 22.91
CA TRP A 962 -11.25 33.16 24.00
C TRP A 962 -10.66 34.52 23.61
N ARG A 963 -9.91 35.14 24.54
CA ARG A 963 -9.17 36.38 24.28
C ARG A 963 -7.68 36.10 24.16
N LEU A 964 -7.08 36.56 23.06
CA LEU A 964 -5.64 36.57 22.86
C LEU A 964 -5.19 38.00 22.59
N GLU A 965 -4.30 38.53 23.43
CA GLU A 965 -3.78 39.91 23.32
C GLU A 965 -4.89 40.98 23.19
N GLY A 966 -5.99 40.78 23.92
CA GLY A 966 -7.14 41.71 23.91
C GLY A 966 -8.08 41.57 22.69
N LYS A 967 -7.80 40.66 21.76
CA LYS A 967 -8.69 40.34 20.63
C LYS A 967 -9.47 39.05 20.90
N GLU A 968 -10.74 39.02 20.50
CA GLU A 968 -11.50 37.78 20.48
C GLU A 968 -11.00 36.88 19.35
N VAL A 969 -10.76 35.61 19.67
CA VAL A 969 -10.38 34.58 18.72
C VAL A 969 -11.36 33.42 18.84
N TYR A 970 -11.62 32.78 17.71
CA TYR A 970 -12.60 31.71 17.56
C TYR A 970 -11.90 30.46 17.01
N GLY A 971 -12.18 29.30 17.58
CA GLY A 971 -11.72 28.04 17.03
C GLY A 971 -12.54 27.64 15.80
N LEU A 972 -12.00 26.68 15.04
CA LEU A 972 -12.70 26.12 13.88
C LEU A 972 -14.01 25.46 14.35
N PRO A 973 -15.16 25.81 13.75
CA PRO A 973 -16.42 25.13 14.03
C PRO A 973 -16.35 23.63 13.76
N MET A 974 -16.84 22.81 14.68
CA MET A 974 -16.84 21.36 14.55
C MET A 974 -18.13 20.72 15.07
N LYS A 975 -18.62 19.73 14.35
CA LYS A 975 -19.71 18.85 14.83
C LYS A 975 -19.13 17.67 15.62
N PRO A 976 -19.91 17.05 16.52
CA PRO A 976 -19.50 15.81 17.15
C PRO A 976 -19.19 14.73 16.11
N ALA A 977 -17.94 14.29 16.06
CA ALA A 977 -17.55 13.11 15.31
C ALA A 977 -18.20 11.87 15.95
N ALA A 978 -18.78 11.00 15.13
CA ALA A 978 -19.27 9.70 15.58
C ALA A 978 -18.07 8.83 16.00
N THR A 979 -18.10 8.33 17.24
CA THR A 979 -17.17 7.30 17.73
C THR A 979 -17.53 5.92 17.22
#